data_AF-A0AA91A3L8-F1
#
_entry.id   AF-A0AA91A3L8-F1
#
_cell.length_a   1.000
_cell.length_b   1.000
_cell.length_c   1.000
_cell.angle_alpha   90.00
_cell.angle_beta   90.00
_cell.angle_gamma   90.00
#
_symmetry.space_group_name_H-M   'P 1'
#
loop_
_entity.id
_entity.type
_entity.pdbx_description
1 polymer ?
#
loop_
_entity_poly.entity_id
_entity_poly.type
_entity_poly.pdbx_seq_one_letter_code
_entity_poly.pdbx_strand_id
1 'polypeptide(L)'
;MRKMISFAVFALLATSLSAQTVANMKDLNAEKKSAAINLKLTGTLTTTRNSDFRQLRDLCWQLRTLDLSEATCPVLPKNAFHSRHHLQSIILPNQLQEIGSQAFFACDHLQDVVIPKSVTKVGAAAFSGCKALKNITIDGTPELGEFAFANLEGVKVIKVNSKIPPKAASTAFSGMNMRGVKLVMPRGSEKLYRKAPGWNHFFGEVKQARSVCNPEACLIPTPMDLKVNAKVAPLQVAGNWKIVAADGLANEQEHAERILKERVEQHKDLKKGEQLTMTLALDETLADNEAYTLNVQQKGVVIKGKTAAGVFYGLMTFDQLLRGDASKVGCDAIPQLTLKDQPRTHVRELMVDPCRIFVPYEDLKAFVPEMARYKLNMLHLHLVDDQAWTIEIKKYPRLTAEASSRWGMDDMLMPIKGYYTQEQMRDFVAYCAKYHIQVVPEIEMPGHEVAAISVYPELTCQGVPKPIRTTCGVSDELLCPGNDFTYEFLGNVFKELADIFPSEYIHLGGDEAGNPALDCWTYCPKCQALKKKLGITTTDRSENWKLQGYLFDKVIDLLRTQYHKTPMFWYETDFKKIQPGCVTFAWRAGLTKEALVAAVENNARILLCPGEHCYFDYPMAKGDMPEVNWGMPVTSLKAAYSLDPAWGMGEEFEKNNLFGVAGTLWSECINSPERIYYQAYPRSLALAEAGWSFQKNRSWEGFLTRLKPTVKDMMRRGITFSMEY
;
A
#
# COMPACT_ATOMS: atom_id res chain seq x y z
N MET A 1 -1.48 3.74 37.71
CA MET A 1 -0.09 3.46 38.15
C MET A 1 0.18 2.04 38.64
N ARG A 2 -0.68 1.37 39.45
CA ARG A 2 -0.43 -0.04 39.87
C ARG A 2 -0.48 -1.11 38.75
N LYS A 3 -1.04 -0.80 37.57
CA LYS A 3 -1.06 -1.70 36.40
C LYS A 3 0.17 -1.59 35.47
N MET A 4 1.00 -0.54 35.60
CA MET A 4 2.16 -0.32 34.71
C MET A 4 3.42 -1.10 35.14
N ILE A 5 3.55 -1.41 36.44
CA ILE A 5 4.74 -2.06 36.99
C ILE A 5 4.81 -3.57 36.63
N SER A 6 3.70 -4.18 36.18
CA SER A 6 3.68 -5.60 35.77
C SER A 6 4.24 -5.86 34.37
N PHE A 7 4.33 -4.86 33.49
CA PHE A 7 4.74 -5.06 32.09
C PHE A 7 6.26 -5.17 31.90
N ALA A 8 7.05 -4.44 32.70
CA ALA A 8 8.51 -4.47 32.59
C ALA A 8 9.14 -5.76 33.18
N VAL A 9 8.46 -6.44 34.09
CA VAL A 9 9.02 -7.60 34.83
C VAL A 9 8.81 -8.93 34.10
N PHE A 10 7.87 -9.02 33.15
CA PHE A 10 7.65 -10.25 32.37
C PHE A 10 8.54 -10.38 31.13
N ALA A 11 9.23 -9.31 30.71
CA ALA A 11 10.10 -9.30 29.53
C ALA A 11 11.51 -9.89 29.78
N LEU A 12 11.85 -10.25 31.02
CA LEU A 12 13.19 -10.71 31.41
C LEU A 12 13.10 -11.96 32.29
N LEU A 13 12.54 -13.04 31.75
CA LEU A 13 12.81 -14.41 32.18
C LEU A 13 12.74 -15.31 30.95
N ALA A 14 13.85 -15.35 30.22
CA ALA A 14 14.14 -16.42 29.28
C ALA A 14 14.39 -17.71 30.09
N THR A 15 13.31 -18.37 30.47
CA THR A 15 13.32 -19.76 30.92
C THR A 15 12.61 -20.60 29.87
N SER A 16 13.12 -21.81 29.66
CA SER A 16 12.52 -22.85 28.83
C SER A 16 11.13 -23.23 29.38
N LEU A 17 10.13 -22.40 29.16
CA LEU A 17 8.74 -22.68 29.45
C LEU A 17 8.21 -23.56 28.32
N SER A 18 7.69 -24.74 28.70
CA SER A 18 6.90 -25.62 27.82
C SER A 18 5.90 -24.81 27.01
N ALA A 19 5.72 -25.12 25.73
CA ALA A 19 4.72 -24.47 24.89
C ALA A 19 3.36 -24.47 25.58
N GLN A 20 2.65 -23.35 25.53
CA GLN A 20 1.31 -23.29 26.09
C GLN A 20 0.37 -24.11 25.19
N THR A 21 -0.18 -25.19 25.74
CA THR A 21 -1.13 -26.07 25.06
C THR A 21 -2.56 -25.61 25.32
N VAL A 22 -3.32 -25.32 24.27
CA VAL A 22 -4.76 -25.04 24.33
C VAL A 22 -5.49 -25.71 23.17
N ALA A 23 -6.81 -25.89 23.25
CA ALA A 23 -7.54 -26.48 22.14
C ALA A 23 -7.66 -25.47 20.98
N ASN A 24 -8.02 -24.22 21.30
CA ASN A 24 -8.28 -23.16 20.34
C ASN A 24 -7.82 -21.79 20.86
N MET A 25 -7.70 -20.81 19.96
CA MET A 25 -7.33 -19.43 20.30
C MET A 25 -8.38 -18.72 21.15
N LYS A 26 -9.65 -19.14 21.08
CA LYS A 26 -10.71 -18.63 21.98
C LYS A 26 -10.46 -18.95 23.47
N ASP A 27 -9.61 -19.94 23.76
CA ASP A 27 -9.26 -20.33 25.14
C ASP A 27 -8.18 -19.41 25.74
N LEU A 28 -7.66 -18.46 24.95
CA LEU A 28 -6.72 -17.43 25.36
C LEU A 28 -7.41 -16.06 25.43
N ASN A 29 -7.13 -15.29 26.47
CA ASN A 29 -7.47 -13.87 26.52
C ASN A 29 -6.44 -13.04 25.72
N ALA A 30 -6.70 -11.75 25.54
CA ALA A 30 -5.86 -10.86 24.72
C ALA A 30 -4.41 -10.78 25.22
N GLU A 31 -4.20 -10.75 26.53
CA GLU A 31 -2.85 -10.67 27.12
C GLU A 31 -2.03 -11.95 26.85
N LYS A 32 -2.65 -13.14 26.99
CA LYS A 32 -1.99 -14.41 26.68
C LYS A 32 -1.69 -14.55 25.19
N LYS A 33 -2.56 -14.05 24.31
CA LYS A 33 -2.32 -14.03 22.86
C LYS A 33 -1.10 -13.18 22.52
N SER A 34 -1.05 -11.95 23.03
CA SER A 34 0.06 -11.04 22.78
C SER A 34 1.40 -11.55 23.34
N ALA A 35 1.38 -12.19 24.51
CA ALA A 35 2.57 -12.76 25.14
C ALA A 35 3.00 -14.13 24.58
N ALA A 36 2.24 -14.72 23.65
CA ALA A 36 2.50 -16.06 23.14
C ALA A 36 3.78 -16.11 22.29
N ILE A 37 4.78 -16.85 22.76
CA ILE A 37 6.03 -17.14 22.02
C ILE A 37 6.01 -18.56 21.45
N ASN A 38 5.51 -19.53 22.21
CA ASN A 38 5.44 -20.94 21.84
C ASN A 38 4.04 -21.49 22.15
N LEU A 39 3.33 -21.97 21.11
CA LEU A 39 1.97 -22.50 21.25
C LEU A 39 1.85 -23.92 20.72
N LYS A 40 1.00 -24.71 21.35
CA LYS A 40 0.47 -25.96 20.79
C LYS A 40 -1.05 -25.91 20.75
N LEU A 41 -1.63 -26.14 19.58
CA LEU A 41 -3.08 -26.25 19.42
C LEU A 41 -3.49 -27.70 19.16
N THR A 42 -4.54 -28.16 19.84
CA THR A 42 -4.99 -29.57 19.77
C THR A 42 -6.46 -29.74 19.35
N GLY A 43 -7.21 -28.64 19.23
CA GLY A 43 -8.63 -28.67 18.88
C GLY A 43 -8.90 -28.67 17.38
N THR A 44 -10.18 -28.59 17.04
CA THR A 44 -10.64 -28.32 15.67
C THR A 44 -10.53 -26.83 15.39
N LEU A 45 -9.66 -26.44 14.45
CA LEU A 45 -9.35 -25.05 14.18
C LEU A 45 -10.34 -24.43 13.19
N THR A 46 -10.79 -23.23 13.51
CA THR A 46 -11.66 -22.40 12.67
C THR A 46 -10.83 -21.62 11.65
N THR A 47 -11.41 -21.37 10.47
CA THR A 47 -10.72 -20.72 9.33
C THR A 47 -11.46 -19.51 8.76
N THR A 48 -12.59 -19.11 9.35
CA THR A 48 -13.42 -18.00 8.85
C THR A 48 -13.71 -16.97 9.95
N ARG A 49 -13.90 -15.69 9.57
CA ARG A 49 -14.20 -14.56 10.49
C ARG A 49 -13.09 -14.38 11.54
N ASN A 50 -13.43 -14.27 12.82
CA ASN A 50 -12.49 -14.24 13.94
C ASN A 50 -11.85 -15.60 14.23
N SER A 51 -11.28 -16.19 13.18
CA SER A 51 -10.77 -17.55 13.17
C SER A 51 -9.55 -17.73 14.07
N ASP A 52 -9.20 -18.98 14.37
CA ASP A 52 -7.96 -19.30 15.07
C ASP A 52 -6.75 -18.76 14.29
N PHE A 53 -6.76 -18.84 12.95
CA PHE A 53 -5.68 -18.32 12.10
C PHE A 53 -5.61 -16.79 12.05
N ARG A 54 -6.74 -16.07 12.03
CA ARG A 54 -6.73 -14.60 12.17
C ARG A 54 -6.08 -14.20 13.49
N GLN A 55 -6.45 -14.88 14.58
CA GLN A 55 -5.93 -14.57 15.91
C GLN A 55 -4.44 -14.92 16.04
N LEU A 56 -4.01 -16.08 15.53
CA LEU A 56 -2.59 -16.45 15.46
C LEU A 56 -1.79 -15.45 14.64
N ARG A 57 -2.33 -15.00 13.50
CA ARG A 57 -1.69 -14.01 12.66
C ARG A 57 -1.63 -12.66 13.39
N ASP A 58 -2.76 -12.05 13.67
CA ASP A 58 -2.83 -10.63 14.02
C ASP A 58 -2.61 -10.34 15.51
N LEU A 59 -2.86 -11.31 16.40
CA LEU A 59 -2.82 -11.08 17.86
C LEU A 59 -1.61 -11.72 18.53
N CYS A 60 -1.00 -12.73 17.93
CA CYS A 60 0.19 -13.41 18.45
C CYS A 60 1.48 -12.92 17.77
N TRP A 61 1.73 -11.62 17.83
CA TRP A 61 2.84 -10.96 17.13
C TRP A 61 4.23 -11.47 17.55
N GLN A 62 4.39 -12.07 18.73
CA GLN A 62 5.65 -12.64 19.22
C GLN A 62 5.83 -14.13 18.92
N LEU A 63 4.87 -14.78 18.26
CA LEU A 63 4.86 -16.23 18.06
C LEU A 63 6.08 -16.67 17.24
N ARG A 64 6.92 -17.51 17.85
CA ARG A 64 8.12 -18.08 17.22
C ARG A 64 7.94 -19.54 16.85
N THR A 65 7.24 -20.31 17.69
CA THR A 65 7.01 -21.73 17.43
C THR A 65 5.54 -22.09 17.59
N LEU A 66 5.04 -22.91 16.67
CA LEU A 66 3.66 -23.38 16.67
C LEU A 66 3.60 -24.87 16.35
N ASP A 67 3.03 -25.66 17.27
CA ASP A 67 2.73 -27.07 17.06
C ASP A 67 1.25 -27.29 16.78
N LEU A 68 0.91 -27.72 15.57
CA LEU A 68 -0.44 -28.08 15.14
C LEU A 68 -0.60 -29.58 14.88
N SER A 69 0.35 -30.43 15.30
CA SER A 69 0.37 -31.86 14.98
C SER A 69 -0.88 -32.62 15.46
N GLU A 70 -1.46 -32.19 16.57
CA GLU A 70 -2.70 -32.73 17.15
C GLU A 70 -3.96 -31.93 16.78
N ALA A 71 -3.81 -30.79 16.10
CA ALA A 71 -4.94 -29.99 15.67
C ALA A 71 -5.68 -30.66 14.50
N THR A 72 -7.01 -30.50 14.47
CA THR A 72 -7.83 -30.91 13.33
C THR A 72 -8.10 -29.69 12.45
N CYS A 73 -7.46 -29.66 11.27
CA CYS A 73 -7.65 -28.60 10.30
C CYS A 73 -7.34 -29.13 8.89
N PRO A 74 -8.36 -29.41 8.04
CA PRO A 74 -8.12 -29.95 6.71
C PRO A 74 -7.53 -28.91 5.75
N VAL A 75 -7.67 -27.60 6.03
CA VAL A 75 -7.22 -26.52 5.16
C VAL A 75 -6.58 -25.42 6.01
N LEU A 76 -5.30 -25.11 5.77
CA LEU A 76 -4.74 -23.83 6.20
C LEU A 76 -5.31 -22.75 5.28
N PRO A 77 -6.02 -21.74 5.80
CA PRO A 77 -6.66 -20.74 4.96
C PRO A 77 -5.63 -19.91 4.20
N LYS A 78 -6.11 -19.18 3.17
CA LYS A 78 -5.31 -18.13 2.55
C LYS A 78 -4.79 -17.17 3.62
N ASN A 79 -3.55 -16.70 3.46
CA ASN A 79 -2.94 -15.72 4.35
C ASN A 79 -2.85 -16.12 5.84
N ALA A 80 -2.93 -17.42 6.17
CA ALA A 80 -2.99 -17.92 7.55
C ALA A 80 -1.93 -17.34 8.51
N PHE A 81 -0.72 -17.12 8.00
CA PHE A 81 0.44 -16.57 8.67
C PHE A 81 1.14 -15.52 7.79
N HIS A 82 0.38 -14.77 6.99
CA HIS A 82 0.93 -13.73 6.11
C HIS A 82 1.78 -12.73 6.89
N SER A 83 3.02 -12.54 6.45
CA SER A 83 4.02 -11.62 7.00
C SER A 83 4.26 -11.80 8.50
N ARG A 84 4.36 -13.05 8.98
CA ARG A 84 4.71 -13.34 10.36
C ARG A 84 6.22 -13.45 10.52
N HIS A 85 6.85 -12.28 10.61
CA HIS A 85 8.29 -12.09 10.69
C HIS A 85 8.95 -12.76 11.90
N HIS A 86 8.23 -13.07 12.97
CA HIS A 86 8.80 -13.76 14.14
C HIS A 86 8.69 -15.29 14.10
N LEU A 87 7.87 -15.85 13.19
CA LEU A 87 7.64 -17.30 13.13
C LEU A 87 8.88 -18.02 12.60
N GLN A 88 9.47 -18.87 13.42
CA GLN A 88 10.71 -19.59 13.14
C GLN A 88 10.47 -21.06 12.78
N SER A 89 9.48 -21.69 13.42
CA SER A 89 9.16 -23.10 13.24
C SER A 89 7.67 -23.36 13.37
N ILE A 90 7.17 -24.25 12.52
CA ILE A 90 5.78 -24.72 12.58
C ILE A 90 5.72 -26.22 12.29
N ILE A 91 4.93 -26.94 13.08
CA ILE A 91 4.54 -28.33 12.79
C ILE A 91 3.13 -28.31 12.24
N LEU A 92 2.96 -28.72 10.98
CA LEU A 92 1.66 -28.72 10.31
C LEU A 92 0.75 -29.86 10.79
N PRO A 93 -0.59 -29.71 10.71
CA PRO A 93 -1.53 -30.77 11.07
C PRO A 93 -1.33 -32.07 10.29
N ASN A 94 -1.42 -33.21 10.96
CA ASN A 94 -1.24 -34.52 10.33
C ASN A 94 -2.27 -34.82 9.23
N GLN A 95 -3.49 -34.31 9.36
CA GLN A 95 -4.59 -34.53 8.41
C GLN A 95 -4.77 -33.39 7.39
N LEU A 96 -3.80 -32.46 7.31
CA LEU A 96 -3.88 -31.30 6.43
C LEU A 96 -3.99 -31.72 4.95
N GLN A 97 -4.98 -31.19 4.24
CA GLN A 97 -5.21 -31.48 2.82
C GLN A 97 -4.75 -30.34 1.89
N GLU A 98 -4.88 -29.08 2.33
CA GLU A 98 -4.55 -27.91 1.51
C GLU A 98 -3.82 -26.83 2.32
N ILE A 99 -2.80 -26.24 1.71
CA ILE A 99 -2.17 -24.99 2.16
C ILE A 99 -2.64 -23.87 1.24
N GLY A 100 -3.36 -22.90 1.79
CA GLY A 100 -3.93 -21.78 1.03
C GLY A 100 -2.87 -20.86 0.38
N SER A 101 -3.32 -20.07 -0.60
CA SER A 101 -2.47 -19.06 -1.23
C SER A 101 -1.94 -18.05 -0.21
N GLN A 102 -0.68 -17.64 -0.38
CA GLN A 102 0.02 -16.71 0.51
C GLN A 102 0.01 -17.09 2.01
N ALA A 103 -0.26 -18.35 2.36
CA ALA A 103 -0.42 -18.78 3.75
C ALA A 103 0.77 -18.43 4.66
N PHE A 104 1.99 -18.40 4.14
CA PHE A 104 3.23 -18.04 4.81
C PHE A 104 4.02 -16.98 4.02
N PHE A 105 3.33 -16.15 3.22
CA PHE A 105 4.00 -15.12 2.43
C PHE A 105 4.85 -14.22 3.36
N ALA A 106 6.11 -13.97 2.99
CA ALA A 106 7.05 -13.15 3.75
C ALA A 106 7.20 -13.56 5.25
N CYS A 107 7.14 -14.86 5.56
CA CYS A 107 7.59 -15.38 6.85
C CYS A 107 9.12 -15.47 6.87
N ASP A 108 9.79 -14.32 6.91
CA ASP A 108 11.22 -14.19 6.58
C ASP A 108 12.16 -14.92 7.55
N HIS A 109 11.68 -15.36 8.72
CA HIS A 109 12.44 -16.12 9.72
C HIS A 109 12.09 -17.61 9.80
N LEU A 110 11.12 -18.10 9.02
CA LEU A 110 10.74 -19.51 9.01
C LEU A 110 11.90 -20.35 8.45
N GLN A 111 12.40 -21.30 9.23
CA GLN A 111 13.67 -21.99 8.91
C GLN A 111 13.48 -23.29 8.14
N ASP A 112 12.45 -24.05 8.47
CA ASP A 112 12.20 -25.37 7.89
C ASP A 112 10.70 -25.58 7.71
N VAL A 113 10.33 -26.33 6.68
CA VAL A 113 8.95 -26.77 6.49
C VAL A 113 8.89 -28.21 6.01
N VAL A 114 7.98 -28.98 6.62
CA VAL A 114 7.60 -30.33 6.18
C VAL A 114 6.16 -30.25 5.69
N ILE A 115 5.95 -30.53 4.41
CA ILE A 115 4.63 -30.63 3.78
C ILE A 115 4.15 -32.07 3.93
N PRO A 116 3.13 -32.34 4.78
CA PRO A 116 2.68 -33.70 5.08
C PRO A 116 2.20 -34.46 3.84
N LYS A 117 2.24 -35.80 3.91
CA LYS A 117 1.81 -36.69 2.81
C LYS A 117 0.34 -36.50 2.41
N SER A 118 -0.49 -36.09 3.37
CA SER A 118 -1.92 -35.81 3.21
C SER A 118 -2.19 -34.57 2.36
N VAL A 119 -1.24 -33.65 2.21
CA VAL A 119 -1.44 -32.42 1.44
C VAL A 119 -1.51 -32.75 -0.06
N THR A 120 -2.61 -32.34 -0.66
CA THR A 120 -2.88 -32.49 -2.10
C THR A 120 -2.64 -31.20 -2.88
N LYS A 121 -2.61 -30.05 -2.21
CA LYS A 121 -2.45 -28.74 -2.85
C LYS A 121 -1.70 -27.74 -1.97
N VAL A 122 -0.78 -27.02 -2.60
CA VAL A 122 -0.09 -25.84 -2.07
C VAL A 122 -0.41 -24.65 -2.97
N GLY A 123 -1.08 -23.64 -2.41
CA GLY A 123 -1.61 -22.50 -3.14
C GLY A 123 -0.55 -21.58 -3.73
N ALA A 124 -1.01 -20.60 -4.51
CA ALA A 124 -0.13 -19.63 -5.15
C ALA A 124 0.60 -18.78 -4.10
N ALA A 125 1.90 -18.56 -4.30
CA ALA A 125 2.75 -17.78 -3.39
C ALA A 125 2.74 -18.24 -1.91
N ALA A 126 2.34 -19.49 -1.62
CA ALA A 126 2.11 -19.96 -0.26
C ALA A 126 3.31 -19.76 0.70
N PHE A 127 4.54 -19.95 0.22
CA PHE A 127 5.79 -19.71 0.95
C PHE A 127 6.66 -18.65 0.26
N SER A 128 6.08 -17.81 -0.60
CA SER A 128 6.86 -16.83 -1.34
C SER A 128 7.53 -15.85 -0.37
N GLY A 129 8.83 -15.61 -0.57
CA GLY A 129 9.58 -14.65 0.23
C GLY A 129 10.03 -15.15 1.60
N CYS A 130 9.85 -16.42 1.99
CA CYS A 130 10.43 -16.95 3.25
C CYS A 130 11.97 -17.04 3.18
N LYS A 131 12.65 -15.90 3.31
CA LYS A 131 14.09 -15.76 3.01
C LYS A 131 15.00 -16.65 3.87
N ALA A 132 14.66 -16.91 5.13
CA ALA A 132 15.45 -17.78 6.02
C ALA A 132 15.19 -19.29 5.85
N LEU A 133 14.28 -19.71 4.97
CA LEU A 133 13.93 -21.11 4.80
C LEU A 133 15.12 -21.89 4.23
N LYS A 134 15.63 -22.87 4.97
CA LYS A 134 16.82 -23.66 4.63
C LYS A 134 16.46 -25.01 4.02
N ASN A 135 15.49 -25.70 4.60
CA ASN A 135 15.09 -27.03 4.15
C ASN A 135 13.58 -27.10 3.90
N ILE A 136 13.23 -27.67 2.74
CA ILE A 136 11.85 -27.99 2.39
C ILE A 136 11.76 -29.51 2.24
N THR A 137 10.85 -30.15 2.97
CA THR A 137 10.52 -31.57 2.78
C THR A 137 9.09 -31.70 2.26
N ILE A 138 8.89 -32.42 1.16
CA ILE A 138 7.59 -32.75 0.60
C ILE A 138 7.36 -34.25 0.69
N ASP A 139 6.45 -34.68 1.56
CA ASP A 139 6.21 -36.10 1.84
C ASP A 139 5.25 -36.76 0.83
N GLY A 140 4.38 -35.96 0.22
CA GLY A 140 3.36 -36.42 -0.73
C GLY A 140 3.63 -35.99 -2.18
N THR A 141 2.54 -35.85 -2.94
CA THR A 141 2.54 -35.35 -4.32
C THR A 141 1.54 -34.20 -4.50
N PRO A 142 1.67 -33.10 -3.75
CA PRO A 142 0.75 -31.98 -3.89
C PRO A 142 0.88 -31.30 -5.25
N GLU A 143 -0.20 -30.67 -5.71
CA GLU A 143 -0.10 -29.65 -6.76
C GLU A 143 0.49 -28.37 -6.17
N LEU A 144 1.60 -27.88 -6.76
CA LEU A 144 2.28 -26.64 -6.38
C LEU A 144 1.85 -25.50 -7.30
N GLY A 145 1.18 -24.50 -6.72
CA GLY A 145 0.67 -23.33 -7.43
C GLY A 145 1.77 -22.40 -7.97
N GLU A 146 1.35 -21.38 -8.73
CA GLU A 146 2.27 -20.34 -9.23
C GLU A 146 3.00 -19.68 -8.05
N PHE A 147 4.33 -19.54 -8.16
CA PHE A 147 5.18 -18.91 -7.15
C PHE A 147 5.12 -19.51 -5.74
N ALA A 148 4.59 -20.73 -5.56
CA ALA A 148 4.38 -21.35 -4.25
C ALA A 148 5.63 -21.33 -3.35
N PHE A 149 6.83 -21.44 -3.94
CA PHE A 149 8.14 -21.38 -3.31
C PHE A 149 9.04 -20.34 -4.00
N ALA A 150 8.49 -19.18 -4.36
CA ALA A 150 9.26 -18.13 -5.02
C ALA A 150 10.11 -17.29 -4.06
N ASN A 151 11.17 -16.68 -4.58
CA ASN A 151 12.01 -15.71 -3.85
C ASN A 151 12.57 -16.28 -2.52
N LEU A 152 12.94 -17.56 -2.55
CA LEU A 152 13.55 -18.25 -1.42
C LEU A 152 15.07 -18.20 -1.52
N GLU A 153 15.67 -17.20 -0.89
CA GLU A 153 17.11 -16.94 -0.96
C GLU A 153 17.95 -17.90 -0.10
N GLY A 154 17.41 -18.37 1.03
CA GLY A 154 18.13 -19.21 2.00
C GLY A 154 18.13 -20.72 1.73
N VAL A 155 17.34 -21.21 0.78
CA VAL A 155 17.10 -22.66 0.62
C VAL A 155 18.37 -23.37 0.18
N LYS A 156 18.72 -24.42 0.92
CA LYS A 156 19.90 -25.29 0.68
C LYS A 156 19.48 -26.66 0.18
N VAL A 157 18.39 -27.21 0.71
CA VAL A 157 17.94 -28.57 0.42
C VAL A 157 16.44 -28.59 0.17
N ILE A 158 16.05 -29.24 -0.93
CA ILE A 158 14.65 -29.64 -1.17
C ILE A 158 14.64 -31.16 -1.23
N LYS A 159 13.89 -31.78 -0.31
CA LYS A 159 13.72 -33.23 -0.24
C LYS A 159 12.29 -33.57 -0.64
N VAL A 160 12.14 -34.46 -1.62
CA VAL A 160 10.83 -34.99 -2.02
C VAL A 160 10.84 -36.50 -1.81
N ASN A 161 9.87 -37.03 -1.06
CA ASN A 161 9.81 -38.45 -0.74
C ASN A 161 9.05 -39.29 -1.79
N SER A 162 8.39 -38.65 -2.74
CA SER A 162 7.71 -39.32 -3.85
C SER A 162 8.64 -39.66 -5.02
N LYS A 163 8.46 -40.87 -5.57
CA LYS A 163 9.09 -41.29 -6.84
C LYS A 163 8.58 -40.48 -8.04
N ILE A 164 7.31 -40.07 -8.00
CA ILE A 164 6.69 -39.26 -9.04
C ILE A 164 6.79 -37.79 -8.60
N PRO A 165 7.35 -36.90 -9.43
CA PRO A 165 7.44 -35.49 -9.08
C PRO A 165 6.04 -34.90 -8.83
N PRO A 166 5.84 -34.13 -7.75
CA PRO A 166 4.62 -33.36 -7.54
C PRO A 166 4.32 -32.48 -8.76
N LYS A 167 3.05 -32.32 -9.14
CA LYS A 167 2.69 -31.40 -10.23
C LYS A 167 3.03 -29.98 -9.80
N ALA A 168 3.76 -29.22 -10.62
CA ALA A 168 4.16 -27.86 -10.27
C ALA A 168 3.92 -26.90 -11.44
N ALA A 169 3.46 -25.69 -11.11
CA ALA A 169 3.54 -24.57 -12.04
C ALA A 169 5.00 -24.33 -12.45
N SER A 170 5.24 -23.89 -13.68
CA SER A 170 6.60 -23.56 -14.15
C SER A 170 7.24 -22.42 -13.35
N THR A 171 6.42 -21.58 -12.70
CA THR A 171 6.85 -20.47 -11.84
C THR A 171 6.94 -20.83 -10.37
N ALA A 172 6.66 -22.08 -9.96
CA ALA A 172 6.58 -22.47 -8.55
C ALA A 172 7.84 -22.09 -7.75
N PHE A 173 9.03 -22.16 -8.36
CA PHE A 173 10.33 -21.85 -7.76
C PHE A 173 10.99 -20.58 -8.34
N SER A 174 10.20 -19.62 -8.86
CA SER A 174 10.73 -18.41 -9.49
C SER A 174 11.58 -17.58 -8.53
N GLY A 175 12.65 -16.96 -9.01
CA GLY A 175 13.57 -16.15 -8.18
C GLY A 175 14.56 -16.94 -7.32
N MET A 176 14.51 -18.28 -7.33
CA MET A 176 15.47 -19.12 -6.59
C MET A 176 16.76 -19.37 -7.39
N ASN A 177 17.89 -19.46 -6.69
CA ASN A 177 19.13 -20.02 -7.24
C ASN A 177 19.08 -21.56 -7.26
N MET A 178 18.32 -22.13 -8.20
CA MET A 178 18.08 -23.58 -8.27
C MET A 178 19.36 -24.42 -8.43
N ARG A 179 20.43 -23.88 -9.03
CA ARG A 179 21.72 -24.58 -9.15
C ARG A 179 22.45 -24.72 -7.80
N GLY A 180 22.19 -23.82 -6.87
CA GLY A 180 22.75 -23.86 -5.52
C GLY A 180 21.98 -24.75 -4.54
N VAL A 181 20.84 -25.31 -4.97
CA VAL A 181 19.94 -26.11 -4.12
C VAL A 181 20.16 -27.59 -4.36
N LYS A 182 20.39 -28.35 -3.28
CA LYS A 182 20.46 -29.82 -3.33
C LYS A 182 19.05 -30.40 -3.39
N LEU A 183 18.66 -30.90 -4.56
CA LEU A 183 17.41 -31.65 -4.74
C LEU A 183 17.61 -33.13 -4.39
N VAL A 184 16.92 -33.61 -3.35
CA VAL A 184 16.95 -35.01 -2.88
C VAL A 184 15.64 -35.70 -3.26
N MET A 185 15.72 -36.83 -3.96
CA MET A 185 14.57 -37.62 -4.42
C MET A 185 14.86 -39.12 -4.31
N PRO A 186 13.85 -40.02 -4.35
CA PRO A 186 14.08 -41.45 -4.26
C PRO A 186 14.91 -41.97 -5.45
N ARG A 187 15.78 -42.96 -5.19
CA ARG A 187 16.63 -43.57 -6.22
C ARG A 187 15.80 -44.05 -7.42
N GLY A 188 16.25 -43.71 -8.63
CA GLY A 188 15.59 -44.06 -9.89
C GLY A 188 14.55 -43.03 -10.39
N SER A 189 14.26 -41.97 -9.64
CA SER A 189 13.22 -40.99 -9.99
C SER A 189 13.71 -39.85 -10.89
N GLU A 190 15.02 -39.65 -11.01
CA GLU A 190 15.62 -38.48 -11.66
C GLU A 190 15.10 -38.20 -13.08
N LYS A 191 14.92 -39.25 -13.88
CA LYS A 191 14.40 -39.12 -15.25
C LYS A 191 13.00 -38.51 -15.30
N LEU A 192 12.16 -38.77 -14.28
CA LEU A 192 10.84 -38.18 -14.17
C LEU A 192 10.93 -36.69 -13.79
N TYR A 193 11.75 -36.35 -12.80
CA TYR A 193 11.94 -34.97 -12.35
C TYR A 193 12.55 -34.08 -13.44
N ARG A 194 13.52 -34.58 -14.23
CA ARG A 194 14.09 -33.86 -15.38
C ARG A 194 13.06 -33.48 -16.45
N LYS A 195 11.94 -34.22 -16.55
CA LYS A 195 10.88 -33.99 -17.53
C LYS A 195 9.68 -33.22 -16.97
N ALA A 196 9.56 -33.12 -15.65
CA ALA A 196 8.41 -32.51 -15.01
C ALA A 196 8.53 -30.98 -15.03
N PRO A 197 7.48 -30.25 -15.47
CA PRO A 197 7.42 -28.79 -15.36
C PRO A 197 7.68 -28.31 -13.93
N GLY A 198 8.39 -27.19 -13.78
CA GLY A 198 8.81 -26.63 -12.49
C GLY A 198 10.03 -27.32 -11.89
N TRP A 199 10.12 -28.66 -11.97
CA TRP A 199 11.25 -29.44 -11.44
C TRP A 199 12.44 -29.54 -12.39
N ASN A 200 12.18 -29.52 -13.70
CA ASN A 200 13.21 -29.59 -14.74
C ASN A 200 14.27 -28.47 -14.62
N HIS A 201 13.91 -27.31 -14.07
CA HIS A 201 14.80 -26.18 -13.84
C HIS A 201 15.95 -26.46 -12.84
N PHE A 202 15.84 -27.47 -11.97
CA PHE A 202 16.93 -27.87 -11.07
C PHE A 202 18.07 -28.59 -11.78
N PHE A 203 17.85 -29.05 -13.02
CA PHE A 203 18.80 -29.90 -13.74
C PHE A 203 19.52 -29.20 -14.89
N GLY A 204 19.18 -27.94 -15.14
CA GLY A 204 19.72 -27.16 -16.24
C GLY A 204 18.77 -26.06 -16.66
N GLU A 205 19.22 -25.26 -17.62
CA GLU A 205 18.39 -24.23 -18.21
C GLU A 205 17.31 -24.84 -19.09
N VAL A 206 16.08 -24.36 -18.88
CA VAL A 206 14.93 -24.75 -19.69
C VAL A 206 14.75 -23.67 -20.73
N LYS A 207 14.86 -24.03 -22.01
CA LYS A 207 14.60 -23.11 -23.11
C LYS A 207 13.18 -22.60 -23.00
N GLN A 208 13.04 -21.31 -22.72
CA GLN A 208 11.74 -20.66 -22.66
C GLN A 208 11.21 -20.41 -24.07
N ALA A 209 9.89 -20.47 -24.23
CA ALA A 209 9.26 -20.07 -25.47
C ALA A 209 9.57 -18.60 -25.77
N ARG A 210 9.67 -18.28 -27.06
CA ARG A 210 9.76 -16.89 -27.50
C ARG A 210 8.47 -16.17 -27.07
N SER A 211 8.61 -15.01 -26.44
CA SER A 211 7.50 -14.16 -26.01
C SER A 211 7.58 -12.84 -26.78
N VAL A 212 6.49 -12.49 -27.45
CA VAL A 212 6.31 -11.21 -28.12
C VAL A 212 5.23 -10.45 -27.35
N CYS A 213 5.52 -9.21 -26.98
CA CYS A 213 4.58 -8.36 -26.26
C CYS A 213 3.27 -8.20 -27.06
N ASN A 214 2.14 -8.26 -26.35
CA ASN A 214 0.85 -7.80 -26.85
C ASN A 214 0.48 -6.49 -26.11
N PRO A 215 0.73 -5.31 -26.71
CA PRO A 215 0.51 -4.02 -26.07
C PRO A 215 -0.92 -3.81 -25.55
N GLU A 216 -1.93 -4.32 -26.26
CA GLU A 216 -3.35 -4.18 -25.89
C GLU A 216 -3.72 -4.98 -24.63
N ALA A 217 -2.90 -5.97 -24.27
CA ALA A 217 -3.14 -6.89 -23.16
C ALA A 217 -2.17 -6.69 -21.97
N CYS A 218 -1.37 -5.61 -21.95
CA CYS A 218 -0.35 -5.44 -20.91
C CYS A 218 -0.21 -4.01 -20.34
N LEU A 219 -0.98 -3.03 -20.78
CA LEU A 219 -0.83 -1.64 -20.32
C LEU A 219 -1.88 -1.25 -19.29
N ILE A 220 -1.50 -0.99 -18.04
CA ILE A 220 -2.36 -0.36 -17.03
C ILE A 220 -1.65 0.89 -16.49
N PRO A 221 -2.28 2.07 -16.53
CA PRO A 221 -3.57 2.40 -17.16
C PRO A 221 -3.60 2.18 -18.67
N THR A 222 -4.81 2.07 -19.26
CA THR A 222 -4.97 2.00 -20.72
C THR A 222 -4.66 3.37 -21.36
N PRO A 223 -3.88 3.44 -22.45
CA PRO A 223 -3.50 4.71 -23.04
C PRO A 223 -4.64 5.40 -23.80
N MET A 224 -4.50 6.69 -24.05
CA MET A 224 -5.44 7.48 -24.84
C MET A 224 -5.53 7.04 -26.32
N ASP A 225 -4.40 6.89 -27.02
CA ASP A 225 -4.30 6.41 -28.41
C ASP A 225 -3.14 5.42 -28.54
N LEU A 226 -3.40 4.23 -29.09
CA LEU A 226 -2.43 3.18 -29.33
C LEU A 226 -2.65 2.60 -30.74
N LYS A 227 -1.60 2.61 -31.55
CA LYS A 227 -1.58 2.04 -32.90
C LYS A 227 -0.48 1.01 -33.02
N VAL A 228 -0.85 -0.26 -33.10
CA VAL A 228 0.09 -1.38 -33.23
C VAL A 228 0.20 -1.81 -34.69
N ASN A 229 1.44 -1.91 -35.21
CA ASN A 229 1.72 -2.48 -36.51
C ASN A 229 2.34 -3.87 -36.36
N ALA A 230 1.49 -4.89 -36.25
CA ALA A 230 1.91 -6.28 -36.09
C ALA A 230 2.41 -6.94 -37.40
N LYS A 231 2.27 -6.27 -38.55
CA LYS A 231 2.63 -6.83 -39.87
C LYS A 231 4.09 -6.61 -40.25
N VAL A 232 4.82 -5.80 -39.50
CA VAL A 232 6.25 -5.49 -39.72
C VAL A 232 7.12 -6.18 -38.67
N ALA A 233 8.42 -6.28 -38.95
CA ALA A 233 9.36 -6.89 -38.03
C ALA A 233 9.35 -6.14 -36.66
N PRO A 234 9.16 -6.85 -35.54
CA PRO A 234 9.13 -6.24 -34.22
C PRO A 234 10.55 -5.87 -33.77
N LEU A 235 10.63 -4.90 -32.85
CA LEU A 235 11.86 -4.60 -32.12
C LEU A 235 12.30 -5.84 -31.35
N GLN A 236 13.48 -6.38 -31.62
CA GLN A 236 14.10 -7.37 -30.74
C GLN A 236 14.72 -6.61 -29.58
N VAL A 237 14.30 -6.89 -28.34
CA VAL A 237 14.73 -6.07 -27.19
C VAL A 237 16.16 -6.40 -26.75
N ALA A 238 16.61 -7.61 -27.08
CA ALA A 238 17.97 -8.04 -26.85
C ALA A 238 18.94 -7.32 -27.79
N GLY A 239 19.82 -6.52 -27.20
CA GLY A 239 20.83 -5.77 -27.93
C GLY A 239 21.64 -4.88 -27.00
N ASN A 240 22.63 -4.20 -27.57
CA ASN A 240 23.36 -3.16 -26.86
C ASN A 240 22.59 -1.85 -26.97
N TRP A 241 21.99 -1.39 -25.88
CA TRP A 241 21.19 -0.17 -25.86
C TRP A 241 22.06 1.06 -25.65
N LYS A 242 21.90 2.06 -26.52
CA LYS A 242 22.40 3.43 -26.31
C LYS A 242 21.22 4.31 -25.93
N ILE A 243 21.31 5.00 -24.80
CA ILE A 243 20.33 6.01 -24.41
C ILE A 243 20.85 7.38 -24.82
N VAL A 244 19.98 8.18 -25.43
CA VAL A 244 20.24 9.57 -25.82
C VAL A 244 19.15 10.41 -25.18
N ALA A 245 19.50 11.15 -24.12
CA ALA A 245 18.59 12.03 -23.41
C ALA A 245 18.91 13.50 -23.74
N ALA A 246 17.86 14.31 -23.93
CA ALA A 246 18.00 15.76 -24.03
C ALA A 246 18.41 16.38 -22.69
N ASP A 247 18.90 17.62 -22.72
CA ASP A 247 19.24 18.37 -21.51
C ASP A 247 18.03 18.47 -20.57
N GLY A 248 18.27 18.31 -19.26
CA GLY A 248 17.23 18.30 -18.24
C GLY A 248 16.55 16.94 -18.00
N LEU A 249 16.92 15.88 -18.72
CA LEU A 249 16.35 14.52 -18.58
C LEU A 249 17.31 13.51 -17.93
N ALA A 250 18.25 13.97 -17.10
CA ALA A 250 19.23 13.10 -16.45
C ALA A 250 18.58 12.04 -15.53
N ASN A 251 17.55 12.44 -14.78
CA ASN A 251 16.78 11.53 -13.92
C ASN A 251 16.03 10.47 -14.76
N GLU A 252 15.44 10.88 -15.87
CA GLU A 252 14.71 9.97 -16.79
C GLU A 252 15.68 9.01 -17.50
N GLN A 253 16.91 9.46 -17.78
CA GLN A 253 17.96 8.59 -18.27
C GLN A 253 18.30 7.50 -17.23
N GLU A 254 18.49 7.84 -15.96
CA GLU A 254 18.74 6.85 -14.89
C GLU A 254 17.59 5.83 -14.79
N HIS A 255 16.34 6.27 -14.95
CA HIS A 255 15.19 5.37 -14.99
C HIS A 255 15.17 4.46 -16.23
N ALA A 256 15.52 4.98 -17.40
CA ALA A 256 15.67 4.18 -18.62
C ALA A 256 16.75 3.10 -18.46
N GLU A 257 17.91 3.45 -17.91
CA GLU A 257 19.00 2.51 -17.60
C GLU A 257 18.52 1.42 -16.64
N ARG A 258 17.84 1.81 -15.56
CA ARG A 258 17.28 0.87 -14.58
C ARG A 258 16.28 -0.11 -15.23
N ILE A 259 15.35 0.40 -16.04
CA ILE A 259 14.34 -0.44 -16.72
C ILE A 259 15.01 -1.46 -17.66
N LEU A 260 15.98 -1.01 -18.47
CA LEU A 260 16.70 -1.91 -19.38
C LEU A 260 17.51 -2.96 -18.62
N LYS A 261 18.15 -2.59 -17.51
CA LYS A 261 18.84 -3.54 -16.63
C LYS A 261 17.89 -4.56 -16.01
N GLU A 262 16.75 -4.13 -15.50
CA GLU A 262 15.76 -5.00 -14.87
C GLU A 262 15.10 -5.96 -15.87
N ARG A 263 14.78 -5.47 -17.08
CA ARG A 263 13.95 -6.20 -18.06
C ARG A 263 14.75 -6.90 -19.17
N VAL A 264 15.92 -6.39 -19.55
CA VAL A 264 16.66 -6.83 -20.75
C VAL A 264 18.00 -7.50 -20.42
N GLU A 265 18.79 -6.99 -19.48
CA GLU A 265 20.15 -7.53 -19.21
C GLU A 265 20.17 -8.97 -18.67
N GLN A 266 19.01 -9.54 -18.33
CA GLN A 266 18.87 -10.95 -17.93
C GLN A 266 19.07 -11.93 -19.10
N HIS A 267 19.14 -11.45 -20.35
CA HIS A 267 19.39 -12.27 -21.54
C HIS A 267 20.90 -12.48 -21.80
N LYS A 268 21.56 -13.29 -20.97
CA LYS A 268 23.04 -13.47 -20.95
C LYS A 268 23.68 -14.12 -22.20
N ASP A 269 22.89 -14.75 -23.07
CA ASP A 269 23.41 -15.58 -24.18
C ASP A 269 23.25 -14.99 -25.58
N LEU A 270 22.92 -13.71 -25.70
CA LEU A 270 22.65 -13.11 -27.01
C LEU A 270 23.93 -12.47 -27.57
N LYS A 271 24.40 -13.03 -28.70
CA LYS A 271 25.48 -12.47 -29.53
C LYS A 271 25.28 -10.96 -29.61
N LYS A 272 26.35 -10.16 -29.39
CA LYS A 272 26.36 -8.69 -29.56
C LYS A 272 25.50 -8.31 -30.78
N GLY A 273 24.26 -7.90 -30.52
CA GLY A 273 23.29 -7.55 -31.55
C GLY A 273 23.65 -6.20 -32.19
N GLU A 274 22.87 -5.78 -33.18
CA GLU A 274 22.88 -4.39 -33.63
C GLU A 274 22.68 -3.44 -32.44
N GLN A 275 23.32 -2.26 -32.49
CA GLN A 275 23.10 -1.23 -31.48
C GLN A 275 21.67 -0.69 -31.59
N LEU A 276 20.93 -0.77 -30.48
CA LEU A 276 19.58 -0.20 -30.35
C LEU A 276 19.68 1.18 -29.72
N THR A 277 18.76 2.09 -30.07
CA THR A 277 18.74 3.44 -29.49
C THR A 277 17.43 3.72 -28.77
N MET A 278 17.51 4.24 -27.55
CA MET A 278 16.40 4.91 -26.87
C MET A 278 16.64 6.40 -26.86
N THR A 279 15.74 7.18 -27.45
CA THR A 279 15.80 8.65 -27.43
C THR A 279 14.75 9.20 -26.47
N LEU A 280 15.20 10.00 -25.50
CA LEU A 280 14.36 10.75 -24.57
C LEU A 280 14.44 12.24 -24.93
N ALA A 281 13.31 12.88 -25.20
CA ALA A 281 13.30 14.29 -25.60
C ALA A 281 12.09 15.05 -25.04
N LEU A 282 12.21 16.37 -25.01
CA LEU A 282 11.10 17.28 -24.70
C LEU A 282 10.34 17.67 -25.97
N ASP A 283 9.03 17.85 -25.84
CA ASP A 283 8.14 18.33 -26.90
C ASP A 283 7.09 19.29 -26.33
N GLU A 284 7.40 20.59 -26.37
CA GLU A 284 6.56 21.65 -25.82
C GLU A 284 5.21 21.80 -26.56
N THR A 285 5.04 21.18 -27.72
CA THR A 285 3.78 21.24 -28.49
C THR A 285 2.67 20.38 -27.92
N LEU A 286 2.99 19.48 -26.98
CA LEU A 286 2.01 18.66 -26.28
C LEU A 286 1.12 19.53 -25.38
N ALA A 287 -0.16 19.16 -25.28
CA ALA A 287 -1.16 19.97 -24.58
C ALA A 287 -0.93 19.99 -23.05
N ASP A 288 -0.59 18.85 -22.47
CA ASP A 288 -0.50 18.64 -21.02
C ASP A 288 0.94 18.43 -20.53
N ASN A 289 1.25 18.83 -19.30
CA ASN A 289 2.59 18.70 -18.71
C ASN A 289 3.02 17.23 -18.51
N GLU A 290 2.07 16.33 -18.28
CA GLU A 290 2.28 14.90 -18.10
C GLU A 290 2.06 14.12 -19.43
N ALA A 291 1.72 14.80 -20.54
CA ALA A 291 1.53 14.16 -21.83
C ALA A 291 2.84 13.66 -22.44
N TYR A 292 2.74 12.55 -23.19
CA TYR A 292 3.85 11.99 -23.93
C TYR A 292 3.44 11.27 -25.22
N THR A 293 4.44 11.06 -26.08
CA THR A 293 4.38 10.15 -27.21
C THR A 293 5.45 9.07 -27.07
N LEU A 294 5.14 7.87 -27.54
CA LEU A 294 6.06 6.75 -27.57
C LEU A 294 5.99 6.08 -28.94
N ASN A 295 7.14 5.95 -29.60
CA ASN A 295 7.27 5.31 -30.91
C ASN A 295 8.27 4.17 -30.84
N VAL A 296 7.81 2.93 -31.04
CA VAL A 296 8.66 1.74 -31.12
C VAL A 296 8.87 1.39 -32.59
N GLN A 297 10.13 1.35 -33.00
CA GLN A 297 10.56 0.95 -34.33
C GLN A 297 11.53 -0.23 -34.25
N GLN A 298 11.88 -0.82 -35.39
CA GLN A 298 12.74 -2.01 -35.44
C GLN A 298 14.12 -1.82 -34.77
N LYS A 299 14.66 -0.59 -34.77
CA LYS A 299 16.01 -0.28 -34.27
C LYS A 299 16.04 0.50 -32.96
N GLY A 300 14.89 0.75 -32.33
CA GLY A 300 14.86 1.57 -31.13
C GLY A 300 13.51 2.14 -30.77
N VAL A 301 13.54 3.04 -29.79
CA VAL A 301 12.36 3.68 -29.21
C VAL A 301 12.61 5.18 -29.07
N VAL A 302 11.59 5.98 -29.37
CA VAL A 302 11.60 7.43 -29.11
C VAL A 302 10.47 7.74 -28.15
N ILE A 303 10.80 8.37 -27.02
CA ILE A 303 9.86 8.84 -26.00
C ILE A 303 9.99 10.35 -25.92
N LYS A 304 8.89 11.06 -26.11
CA LYS A 304 8.84 12.52 -25.97
C LYS A 304 7.76 12.92 -24.99
N GLY A 305 8.08 13.77 -24.03
CA GLY A 305 7.10 14.34 -23.10
C GLY A 305 7.15 15.86 -23.12
N LYS A 306 6.08 16.53 -22.69
CA LYS A 306 6.09 18.00 -22.57
C LYS A 306 7.12 18.44 -21.54
N THR A 307 7.15 17.73 -20.42
CA THR A 307 8.09 17.88 -19.31
C THR A 307 8.80 16.56 -19.03
N ALA A 308 9.75 16.57 -18.10
CA ALA A 308 10.39 15.37 -17.58
C ALA A 308 9.37 14.34 -17.05
N ALA A 309 8.28 14.79 -16.41
CA ALA A 309 7.22 13.89 -15.92
C ALA A 309 6.53 13.13 -17.07
N GLY A 310 6.25 13.80 -18.19
CA GLY A 310 5.71 13.15 -19.38
C GLY A 310 6.66 12.09 -19.94
N VAL A 311 7.96 12.40 -20.05
CA VAL A 311 8.97 11.42 -20.48
C VAL A 311 9.02 10.22 -19.52
N PHE A 312 8.98 10.47 -18.21
CA PHE A 312 8.93 9.45 -17.18
C PHE A 312 7.71 8.53 -17.34
N TYR A 313 6.51 9.07 -17.56
CA TYR A 313 5.32 8.23 -17.79
C TYR A 313 5.39 7.42 -19.09
N GLY A 314 6.08 7.95 -20.11
CA GLY A 314 6.44 7.18 -21.30
C GLY A 314 7.36 6.00 -20.99
N LEU A 315 8.34 6.20 -20.10
CA LEU A 315 9.20 5.12 -19.61
C LEU A 315 8.41 4.06 -18.81
N MET A 316 7.45 4.47 -17.98
CA MET A 316 6.60 3.52 -17.25
C MET A 316 5.75 2.66 -18.20
N THR A 317 5.22 3.26 -19.28
CA THR A 317 4.56 2.51 -20.36
C THR A 317 5.53 1.55 -21.05
N PHE A 318 6.76 2.00 -21.34
CA PHE A 318 7.78 1.15 -21.96
C PHE A 318 8.19 -0.04 -21.07
N ASP A 319 8.33 0.16 -19.76
CA ASP A 319 8.56 -0.93 -18.80
C ASP A 319 7.45 -1.99 -18.85
N GLN A 320 6.19 -1.57 -18.95
CA GLN A 320 5.06 -2.50 -19.08
C GLN A 320 5.04 -3.22 -20.44
N LEU A 321 5.45 -2.57 -21.53
CA LEU A 321 5.64 -3.23 -22.83
C LEU A 321 6.76 -4.27 -22.75
N LEU A 322 7.86 -3.96 -22.08
CA LEU A 322 8.96 -4.90 -21.84
C LEU A 322 8.50 -6.06 -20.96
N ARG A 323 7.70 -5.82 -19.91
CA ARG A 323 7.07 -6.87 -19.06
C ARG A 323 6.23 -7.84 -19.89
N GLY A 324 5.48 -7.35 -20.87
CA GLY A 324 4.65 -8.16 -21.77
C GLY A 324 3.62 -9.03 -21.02
N ASP A 325 3.58 -10.33 -21.32
CA ASP A 325 2.68 -11.31 -20.68
C ASP A 325 3.18 -11.79 -19.31
N ALA A 326 4.34 -11.30 -18.84
CA ALA A 326 5.01 -11.73 -17.63
C ALA A 326 5.23 -13.26 -17.55
N SER A 327 5.33 -13.96 -18.68
CA SER A 327 5.79 -15.37 -18.73
C SER A 327 7.26 -15.49 -18.28
N LYS A 328 8.01 -14.39 -18.40
CA LYS A 328 9.39 -14.18 -17.94
C LYS A 328 9.58 -12.74 -17.46
N VAL A 329 10.81 -12.38 -17.09
CA VAL A 329 11.15 -11.06 -16.53
C VAL A 329 10.88 -9.92 -17.54
N GLY A 330 11.22 -10.14 -18.82
CA GLY A 330 10.90 -9.27 -19.95
C GLY A 330 10.66 -10.09 -21.23
N CYS A 331 9.79 -9.62 -22.12
CA CYS A 331 9.52 -10.22 -23.42
C CYS A 331 10.76 -10.18 -24.33
N ASP A 332 10.79 -11.00 -25.40
CA ASP A 332 11.93 -10.96 -26.35
C ASP A 332 11.78 -9.89 -27.43
N ALA A 333 10.54 -9.47 -27.71
CA ALA A 333 10.26 -8.53 -28.77
C ALA A 333 8.99 -7.70 -28.51
N ILE A 334 9.00 -6.46 -28.99
CA ILE A 334 7.87 -5.53 -28.94
C ILE A 334 7.44 -5.21 -30.38
N PRO A 335 6.15 -5.37 -30.76
CA PRO A 335 5.65 -4.92 -32.04
C PRO A 335 5.92 -3.43 -32.27
N GLN A 336 6.13 -3.02 -33.52
CA GLN A 336 6.22 -1.59 -33.81
C GLN A 336 4.89 -0.92 -33.48
N LEU A 337 4.95 0.23 -32.84
CA LEU A 337 3.76 0.94 -32.42
C LEU A 337 4.01 2.44 -32.28
N THR A 338 2.92 3.20 -32.35
CA THR A 338 2.89 4.61 -31.97
C THR A 338 1.80 4.81 -30.93
N LEU A 339 2.12 5.53 -29.87
CA LEU A 339 1.24 5.82 -28.76
C LEU A 339 1.29 7.32 -28.44
N LYS A 340 0.13 7.89 -28.15
CA LYS A 340 -0.03 9.25 -27.61
C LYS A 340 -0.89 9.15 -26.37
N ASP A 341 -0.47 9.77 -25.29
CA ASP A 341 -1.10 9.57 -24.00
C ASP A 341 -0.94 10.78 -23.09
N GLN A 342 -1.93 10.97 -22.22
CA GLN A 342 -1.99 12.05 -21.24
C GLN A 342 -2.99 11.67 -20.14
N PRO A 343 -2.86 12.23 -18.93
CA PRO A 343 -3.79 11.94 -17.84
C PRO A 343 -5.19 12.54 -18.11
N ARG A 344 -6.22 11.93 -17.49
CA ARG A 344 -7.56 12.51 -17.36
C ARG A 344 -7.61 13.52 -16.21
N THR A 345 -6.98 13.20 -15.07
CA THR A 345 -6.89 14.06 -13.88
C THR A 345 -5.45 14.31 -13.48
N HIS A 346 -5.14 15.50 -12.98
CA HIS A 346 -3.76 15.87 -12.63
C HIS A 346 -3.27 15.29 -11.30
N VAL A 347 -4.18 14.86 -10.41
CA VAL A 347 -3.81 14.19 -9.16
C VAL A 347 -4.38 12.78 -9.11
N ARG A 348 -3.49 11.84 -8.77
CA ARG A 348 -3.75 10.40 -8.68
C ARG A 348 -3.01 9.90 -7.44
N GLU A 349 -3.71 9.95 -6.32
CA GLU A 349 -3.14 9.87 -4.98
C GLU A 349 -3.35 8.50 -4.33
N LEU A 350 -2.36 8.05 -3.54
CA LEU A 350 -2.60 7.13 -2.44
C LEU A 350 -2.27 7.80 -1.11
N MET A 351 -3.13 7.60 -0.12
CA MET A 351 -2.88 7.99 1.26
C MET A 351 -2.35 6.81 2.07
N VAL A 352 -1.35 7.05 2.92
CA VAL A 352 -0.82 6.08 3.88
C VAL A 352 -0.91 6.65 5.29
N ASP A 353 -1.44 5.84 6.21
CA ASP A 353 -1.59 6.16 7.64
C ASP A 353 -0.49 5.49 8.49
N PRO A 354 0.59 6.21 8.86
CA PRO A 354 1.59 5.74 9.83
C PRO A 354 1.18 5.92 11.31
N CYS A 355 0.03 6.51 11.63
CA CYS A 355 -0.36 6.84 13.01
C CYS A 355 -0.99 5.66 13.74
N ARG A 356 -1.91 4.97 13.06
CA ARG A 356 -2.64 3.82 13.63
C ARG A 356 -1.72 2.60 13.70
N ILE A 357 -0.90 2.36 12.69
CA ILE A 357 0.25 1.45 12.70
C ILE A 357 1.43 2.13 12.02
N PHE A 358 2.56 2.25 12.74
CA PHE A 358 3.76 2.87 12.20
C PHE A 358 4.38 2.07 11.05
N VAL A 359 4.65 2.76 9.94
CA VAL A 359 5.33 2.22 8.77
C VAL A 359 6.81 2.60 8.83
N PRO A 360 7.76 1.64 8.93
CA PRO A 360 9.18 1.97 8.95
C PRO A 360 9.62 2.73 7.69
N TYR A 361 10.66 3.56 7.85
CA TYR A 361 11.13 4.48 6.81
C TYR A 361 11.45 3.78 5.47
N GLU A 362 12.22 2.69 5.52
CA GLU A 362 12.62 1.95 4.31
C GLU A 362 11.42 1.29 3.62
N ASP A 363 10.42 0.85 4.38
CA ASP A 363 9.20 0.25 3.84
C ASP A 363 8.31 1.28 3.14
N LEU A 364 8.19 2.49 3.72
CA LEU A 364 7.50 3.62 3.10
C LEU A 364 8.21 4.01 1.78
N LYS A 365 9.55 4.04 1.79
CA LYS A 365 10.38 4.29 0.60
C LYS A 365 10.22 3.22 -0.48
N ALA A 366 10.06 1.96 -0.10
CA ALA A 366 9.85 0.86 -1.03
C ALA A 366 8.50 0.91 -1.77
N PHE A 367 7.50 1.63 -1.23
CA PHE A 367 6.16 1.76 -1.82
C PHE A 367 6.14 2.66 -3.08
N VAL A 368 6.98 3.68 -3.09
CA VAL A 368 7.02 4.75 -4.11
C VAL A 368 7.22 4.22 -5.55
N PRO A 369 8.17 3.30 -5.84
CA PRO A 369 8.36 2.82 -7.20
C PRO A 369 7.16 2.04 -7.74
N GLU A 370 6.41 1.35 -6.87
CA GLU A 370 5.21 0.61 -7.29
C GLU A 370 4.08 1.57 -7.67
N MET A 371 3.89 2.65 -6.90
CA MET A 371 2.95 3.72 -7.25
C MET A 371 3.27 4.34 -8.61
N ALA A 372 4.53 4.74 -8.78
CA ALA A 372 4.98 5.45 -9.98
C ALA A 372 4.87 4.59 -11.25
N ARG A 373 5.06 3.27 -11.14
CA ARG A 373 4.92 2.31 -12.25
C ARG A 373 3.55 2.37 -12.93
N TYR A 374 2.51 2.75 -12.18
CA TYR A 374 1.14 2.89 -12.68
C TYR A 374 0.69 4.34 -12.75
N LYS A 375 1.65 5.28 -12.77
CA LYS A 375 1.45 6.72 -12.99
C LYS A 375 0.68 7.43 -11.87
N LEU A 376 0.63 6.86 -10.66
CA LEU A 376 0.22 7.59 -9.46
C LEU A 376 1.31 8.62 -9.12
N ASN A 377 0.91 9.84 -8.75
CA ASN A 377 1.82 10.99 -8.69
C ASN A 377 1.72 11.79 -7.38
N MET A 378 0.91 11.34 -6.43
CA MET A 378 0.80 11.96 -5.13
C MET A 378 0.76 10.90 -4.03
N LEU A 379 1.53 11.11 -2.98
CA LEU A 379 1.52 10.33 -1.75
C LEU A 379 1.11 11.25 -0.60
N HIS A 380 -0.05 10.98 -0.04
CA HIS A 380 -0.59 11.69 1.11
C HIS A 380 -0.19 10.96 2.38
N LEU A 381 0.53 11.64 3.28
CA LEU A 381 0.96 11.09 4.56
C LEU A 381 0.09 11.64 5.69
N HIS A 382 -0.75 10.76 6.26
CA HIS A 382 -1.57 11.04 7.43
C HIS A 382 -0.71 10.97 8.70
N LEU A 383 -0.03 12.07 9.07
CA LEU A 383 1.12 12.04 9.99
C LEU A 383 0.76 12.20 11.47
N VAL A 384 -0.47 12.56 11.78
CA VAL A 384 -0.94 12.71 13.17
C VAL A 384 -2.36 12.18 13.29
N ASP A 385 -2.67 11.56 14.43
CA ASP A 385 -4.04 11.20 14.82
C ASP A 385 -4.14 11.07 16.35
N ASP A 386 -5.31 10.68 16.86
CA ASP A 386 -5.57 10.40 18.28
C ASP A 386 -4.58 9.42 18.91
N GLN A 387 -4.12 8.44 18.11
CA GLN A 387 -3.30 7.36 18.61
C GLN A 387 -1.80 7.62 18.45
N ALA A 388 -1.34 8.54 17.61
CA ALA A 388 0.09 8.85 17.52
C ALA A 388 0.39 10.18 16.84
N TRP A 389 1.53 10.78 17.22
CA TRP A 389 2.19 11.83 16.46
C TRP A 389 3.46 11.28 15.81
N THR A 390 3.56 11.26 14.48
CA THR A 390 4.61 10.50 13.76
C THR A 390 5.64 11.33 13.01
N ILE A 391 5.67 12.65 13.20
CA ILE A 391 6.69 13.53 12.58
C ILE A 391 7.42 14.40 13.58
N GLU A 392 8.74 14.55 13.44
CA GLU A 392 9.53 15.43 14.29
C GLU A 392 9.20 16.92 14.08
N ILE A 393 8.79 17.58 15.17
CA ILE A 393 8.70 19.05 15.27
C ILE A 393 9.70 19.50 16.33
N LYS A 394 10.78 20.17 15.91
CA LYS A 394 11.89 20.56 16.78
C LYS A 394 11.45 21.51 17.89
N LYS A 395 10.48 22.39 17.59
CA LYS A 395 9.89 23.29 18.58
C LYS A 395 9.14 22.55 19.69
N TYR A 396 8.59 21.37 19.38
CA TYR A 396 7.75 20.57 20.28
C TYR A 396 8.26 19.13 20.40
N PRO A 397 9.45 18.92 20.99
CA PRO A 397 10.12 17.62 21.01
C PRO A 397 9.35 16.52 21.77
N ARG A 398 8.40 16.91 22.64
CA ARG A 398 7.57 15.97 23.40
C ARG A 398 6.59 15.21 22.50
N LEU A 399 6.21 15.77 21.35
CA LEU A 399 5.32 15.10 20.39
C LEU A 399 5.89 13.73 19.96
N THR A 400 7.17 13.66 19.64
CA THR A 400 7.81 12.39 19.25
C THR A 400 8.45 11.66 20.43
N ALA A 401 8.92 12.36 21.46
CA ALA A 401 9.52 11.70 22.63
C ALA A 401 8.50 10.91 23.47
N GLU A 402 7.25 11.38 23.53
CA GLU A 402 6.19 10.82 24.39
C GLU A 402 4.96 10.36 23.60
N ALA A 403 4.56 11.07 22.52
CA ALA A 403 3.30 10.80 21.80
C ALA A 403 3.42 9.94 20.52
N SER A 404 4.60 9.41 20.23
CA SER A 404 4.82 8.48 19.10
C SER A 404 4.93 7.01 19.52
N SER A 405 4.63 6.69 20.79
CA SER A 405 4.82 5.36 21.39
C SER A 405 3.66 5.00 22.30
N ARG A 406 3.03 3.85 22.06
CA ARG A 406 1.88 3.37 22.83
C ARG A 406 1.69 1.85 22.69
N TRP A 407 0.68 1.34 23.38
CA TRP A 407 0.13 0.02 23.06
C TRP A 407 -0.85 0.12 21.87
N GLY A 408 -0.97 -0.98 21.14
CA GLY A 408 -1.87 -1.13 20.00
C GLY A 408 -3.35 -0.98 20.36
N MET A 409 -4.19 -0.94 19.32
CA MET A 409 -5.62 -0.64 19.46
C MET A 409 -6.44 -1.91 19.70
N ASP A 410 -7.53 -1.75 20.44
CA ASP A 410 -8.56 -2.76 20.66
C ASP A 410 -7.98 -4.12 21.11
N ASP A 411 -8.05 -5.15 20.26
CA ASP A 411 -7.57 -6.50 20.58
C ASP A 411 -6.10 -6.75 20.21
N MET A 412 -5.47 -5.85 19.46
CA MET A 412 -4.09 -5.94 19.00
C MET A 412 -3.11 -5.36 20.04
N LEU A 413 -2.94 -6.08 21.14
CA LEU A 413 -2.11 -5.64 22.27
C LEU A 413 -0.60 -5.77 21.98
N MET A 414 -0.04 -4.98 21.07
CA MET A 414 1.39 -4.94 20.75
C MET A 414 1.99 -3.54 20.94
N PRO A 415 3.29 -3.39 21.24
CA PRO A 415 3.90 -2.06 21.29
C PRO A 415 3.98 -1.48 19.87
N ILE A 416 3.47 -0.26 19.70
CA ILE A 416 3.61 0.52 18.46
C ILE A 416 4.45 1.74 18.80
N LYS A 417 5.57 1.89 18.08
CA LYS A 417 6.50 2.98 18.27
C LYS A 417 7.16 3.37 16.95
N GLY A 418 7.21 4.66 16.69
CA GLY A 418 8.02 5.21 15.62
C GLY A 418 7.57 6.61 15.24
N TYR A 419 8.48 7.35 14.65
CA TYR A 419 8.23 8.64 14.01
C TYR A 419 9.31 8.85 12.94
N TYR A 420 9.06 9.79 12.03
CA TYR A 420 10.01 10.22 11.03
C TYR A 420 10.74 11.48 11.49
N THR A 421 12.07 11.47 11.40
CA THR A 421 12.86 12.70 11.59
C THR A 421 12.64 13.65 10.42
N GLN A 422 12.93 14.93 10.62
CA GLN A 422 12.88 15.89 9.50
C GLN A 422 13.88 15.55 8.40
N GLU A 423 15.04 14.99 8.75
CA GLU A 423 16.05 14.54 7.79
C GLU A 423 15.53 13.38 6.95
N GLN A 424 14.91 12.38 7.59
CA GLN A 424 14.25 11.28 6.87
C GLN A 424 13.18 11.78 5.92
N MET A 425 12.35 12.74 6.34
CA MET A 425 11.29 13.28 5.48
C MET A 425 11.85 14.12 4.33
N ARG A 426 12.97 14.85 4.52
CA ARG A 426 13.65 15.53 3.40
C ARG A 426 14.23 14.54 2.39
N ASP A 427 14.91 13.48 2.86
CA ASP A 427 15.40 12.41 1.98
C ASP A 427 14.21 11.74 1.25
N PHE A 428 13.11 11.50 1.96
CA PHE A 428 11.92 10.88 1.41
C PHE A 428 11.30 11.70 0.29
N VAL A 429 11.06 12.98 0.53
CA VAL A 429 10.50 13.92 -0.44
C VAL A 429 11.42 14.00 -1.67
N ALA A 430 12.73 14.13 -1.47
CA ALA A 430 13.70 14.17 -2.57
C ALA A 430 13.71 12.85 -3.37
N TYR A 431 13.55 11.72 -2.69
CA TYR A 431 13.43 10.41 -3.32
C TYR A 431 12.13 10.27 -4.13
N CYS A 432 10.98 10.67 -3.58
CA CYS A 432 9.70 10.69 -4.28
C CYS A 432 9.73 11.60 -5.52
N ALA A 433 10.42 12.74 -5.45
CA ALA A 433 10.57 13.65 -6.59
C ALA A 433 11.28 13.01 -7.79
N LYS A 434 12.22 12.07 -7.56
CA LYS A 434 12.84 11.30 -8.66
C LYS A 434 11.82 10.48 -9.45
N TYR A 435 10.75 10.04 -8.80
CA TYR A 435 9.65 9.28 -9.40
C TYR A 435 8.47 10.17 -9.82
N HIS A 436 8.65 11.50 -9.83
CA HIS A 436 7.57 12.47 -10.09
C HIS A 436 6.36 12.29 -9.16
N ILE A 437 6.62 11.94 -7.89
CA ILE A 437 5.62 11.83 -6.83
C ILE A 437 5.75 13.01 -5.87
N GLN A 438 4.66 13.76 -5.72
CA GLN A 438 4.54 14.82 -4.72
C GLN A 438 4.12 14.21 -3.38
N VAL A 439 4.74 14.65 -2.28
CA VAL A 439 4.38 14.20 -0.92
C VAL A 439 3.59 15.30 -0.22
N VAL A 440 2.34 15.02 0.14
CA VAL A 440 1.45 15.95 0.86
C VAL A 440 1.40 15.52 2.33
N PRO A 441 1.87 16.36 3.28
CA PRO A 441 1.71 16.08 4.69
C PRO A 441 0.31 16.47 5.17
N GLU A 442 -0.25 15.67 6.08
CA GLU A 442 -1.46 15.99 6.83
C GLU A 442 -1.17 16.24 8.30
N ILE A 443 -1.72 17.35 8.81
CA ILE A 443 -1.86 17.60 10.24
C ILE A 443 -3.34 17.83 10.51
N GLU A 444 -3.93 16.94 11.29
CA GLU A 444 -5.34 16.96 11.65
C GLU A 444 -5.73 18.20 12.45
N MET A 445 -6.90 18.78 12.14
CA MET A 445 -7.53 19.77 13.01
C MET A 445 -9.03 19.92 12.71
N PRO A 446 -9.88 20.20 13.72
CA PRO A 446 -9.57 20.29 15.14
C PRO A 446 -9.70 18.95 15.88
N GLY A 447 -10.18 17.91 15.20
CA GLY A 447 -10.28 16.54 15.73
C GLY A 447 -8.95 15.80 15.62
N HIS A 448 -8.97 14.51 15.96
CA HIS A 448 -7.86 13.59 15.72
C HIS A 448 -6.49 14.05 16.28
N GLU A 449 -6.52 14.75 17.43
CA GLU A 449 -5.33 15.39 18.00
C GLU A 449 -5.02 14.91 19.43
N VAL A 450 -5.62 13.79 19.88
CA VAL A 450 -5.40 13.28 21.26
C VAL A 450 -3.92 12.99 21.53
N ALA A 451 -3.12 12.57 20.53
CA ALA A 451 -1.69 12.39 20.70
C ALA A 451 -0.98 13.71 21.09
N ALA A 452 -1.23 14.81 20.38
CA ALA A 452 -0.69 16.12 20.75
C ALA A 452 -1.24 16.61 22.09
N ILE A 453 -2.55 16.46 22.33
CA ILE A 453 -3.22 16.85 23.58
C ILE A 453 -2.63 16.11 24.79
N SER A 454 -2.17 14.87 24.62
CA SER A 454 -1.60 14.08 25.72
C SER A 454 -0.35 14.71 26.33
N VAL A 455 0.40 15.47 25.53
CA VAL A 455 1.65 16.13 25.94
C VAL A 455 1.50 17.66 26.04
N TYR A 456 0.57 18.26 25.29
CA TYR A 456 0.24 19.68 25.31
C TYR A 456 -1.26 19.87 25.61
N PRO A 457 -1.72 19.58 26.84
CA PRO A 457 -3.14 19.60 27.19
C PRO A 457 -3.81 20.96 27.03
N GLU A 458 -3.03 22.04 27.06
CA GLU A 458 -3.47 23.41 26.79
C GLU A 458 -4.14 23.55 25.42
N LEU A 459 -3.92 22.62 24.49
CA LEU A 459 -4.60 22.59 23.21
C LEU A 459 -6.13 22.43 23.32
N THR A 460 -6.64 21.92 24.44
CA THR A 460 -8.09 21.70 24.67
C THR A 460 -8.75 22.80 25.52
N CYS A 461 -10.08 22.83 25.52
CA CYS A 461 -10.86 23.72 26.39
C CYS A 461 -10.57 23.49 27.88
N GLN A 462 -10.32 22.24 28.27
CA GLN A 462 -10.14 21.85 29.67
C GLN A 462 -8.72 22.06 30.15
N GLY A 463 -7.72 22.02 29.26
CA GLY A 463 -6.32 22.16 29.66
C GLY A 463 -5.80 20.99 30.50
N VAL A 464 -6.40 19.80 30.38
CA VAL A 464 -6.04 18.62 31.18
C VAL A 464 -5.46 17.50 30.31
N PRO A 465 -4.38 16.82 30.75
CA PRO A 465 -3.80 15.70 30.01
C PRO A 465 -4.81 14.59 29.73
N LYS A 466 -4.83 14.10 28.49
CA LYS A 466 -5.59 12.93 28.07
C LYS A 466 -4.61 11.81 27.72
N PRO A 467 -4.87 10.56 28.11
CA PRO A 467 -4.02 9.45 27.66
C PRO A 467 -4.15 9.31 26.14
N ILE A 468 -3.04 8.96 25.48
CA ILE A 468 -3.05 8.58 24.06
C ILE A 468 -4.09 7.48 23.87
N ARG A 469 -4.88 7.59 22.81
CA ARG A 469 -5.99 6.69 22.58
C ARG A 469 -5.48 5.33 22.09
N THR A 470 -6.06 4.26 22.62
CA THR A 470 -5.74 2.86 22.26
C THR A 470 -6.98 2.13 21.74
N THR A 471 -7.87 2.88 21.10
CA THR A 471 -9.13 2.39 20.51
C THR A 471 -9.33 3.06 19.16
N CYS A 472 -9.99 2.37 18.24
CA CYS A 472 -10.37 2.94 16.95
C CYS A 472 -11.57 3.91 17.10
N GLY A 473 -11.98 4.55 15.99
CA GLY A 473 -13.15 5.44 15.92
C GLY A 473 -12.83 6.90 16.24
N VAL A 474 -13.82 7.66 16.70
CA VAL A 474 -13.74 9.14 16.85
C VAL A 474 -13.55 9.56 18.31
N SER A 475 -12.83 10.65 18.55
CA SER A 475 -12.66 11.29 19.86
C SER A 475 -13.51 12.57 19.98
N ASP A 476 -14.00 12.85 21.19
CA ASP A 476 -14.70 14.11 21.50
C ASP A 476 -13.73 15.23 21.93
N GLU A 477 -12.43 14.96 21.97
CA GLU A 477 -11.40 15.92 22.36
C GLU A 477 -10.95 16.75 21.15
N LEU A 478 -11.42 17.99 21.07
CA LEU A 478 -11.08 18.92 19.99
C LEU A 478 -10.08 19.99 20.45
N LEU A 479 -9.26 20.46 19.51
CA LEU A 479 -8.49 21.70 19.66
C LEU A 479 -9.42 22.87 20.01
N CYS A 480 -8.96 23.76 20.89
CA CYS A 480 -9.76 24.88 21.39
C CYS A 480 -9.58 26.13 20.50
N PRO A 481 -10.57 26.51 19.68
CA PRO A 481 -10.45 27.68 18.80
C PRO A 481 -10.38 29.00 19.58
N GLY A 482 -10.84 29.02 20.84
CA GLY A 482 -10.73 30.17 21.73
C GLY A 482 -9.37 30.34 22.41
N ASN A 483 -8.43 29.41 22.24
CA ASN A 483 -7.13 29.46 22.92
C ASN A 483 -6.01 29.95 21.99
N ASP A 484 -5.30 31.01 22.36
CA ASP A 484 -4.20 31.57 21.55
C ASP A 484 -3.06 30.56 21.34
N PHE A 485 -2.81 29.70 22.34
CA PHE A 485 -1.80 28.65 22.23
C PHE A 485 -2.06 27.66 21.09
N THR A 486 -3.32 27.42 20.70
CA THR A 486 -3.65 26.56 19.56
C THR A 486 -3.06 27.12 18.25
N TYR A 487 -3.15 28.44 18.05
CA TYR A 487 -2.61 29.08 16.85
C TYR A 487 -1.07 29.20 16.90
N GLU A 488 -0.49 29.42 18.08
CA GLU A 488 0.97 29.38 18.25
C GLU A 488 1.51 27.98 17.91
N PHE A 489 0.86 26.94 18.44
CA PHE A 489 1.21 25.54 18.20
C PHE A 489 1.16 25.19 16.71
N LEU A 490 -0.02 25.33 16.10
CA LEU A 490 -0.21 25.03 14.68
C LEU A 490 0.70 25.89 13.80
N GLY A 491 0.89 27.16 14.15
CA GLY A 491 1.76 28.06 13.39
C GLY A 491 3.22 27.62 13.37
N ASN A 492 3.74 27.14 14.51
CA ASN A 492 5.08 26.58 14.62
C ASN A 492 5.19 25.22 13.90
N VAL A 493 4.18 24.35 14.01
CA VAL A 493 4.14 23.06 13.30
C VAL A 493 4.19 23.30 11.78
N PHE A 494 3.27 24.10 11.23
CA PHE A 494 3.22 24.37 9.80
C PHE A 494 4.45 25.11 9.28
N LYS A 495 5.11 25.92 10.11
CA LYS A 495 6.40 26.52 9.76
C LYS A 495 7.45 25.45 9.43
N GLU A 496 7.58 24.46 10.31
CA GLU A 496 8.56 23.39 10.13
C GLU A 496 8.16 22.46 8.97
N LEU A 497 6.87 22.18 8.79
CA LEU A 497 6.39 21.38 7.66
C LEU A 497 6.59 22.07 6.31
N ALA A 498 6.32 23.37 6.21
CA ALA A 498 6.53 24.12 4.97
C ALA A 498 8.00 24.11 4.51
N ASP A 499 8.93 24.02 5.46
CA ASP A 499 10.37 23.89 5.20
C ASP A 499 10.76 22.47 4.76
N ILE A 500 10.09 21.41 5.26
CA ILE A 500 10.36 20.01 4.91
C ILE A 500 9.71 19.61 3.58
N PHE A 501 8.46 20.01 3.38
CA PHE A 501 7.61 19.57 2.27
C PHE A 501 7.48 20.68 1.22
N PRO A 502 8.12 20.54 0.04
CA PRO A 502 8.06 21.52 -1.03
C PRO A 502 6.70 21.51 -1.75
N SER A 503 5.88 20.47 -1.53
CA SER A 503 4.52 20.36 -2.03
C SER A 503 3.76 21.69 -1.87
N GLU A 504 3.08 22.12 -2.94
CA GLU A 504 2.21 23.29 -2.90
C GLU A 504 0.99 23.08 -1.99
N TYR A 505 0.72 21.84 -1.59
CA TYR A 505 -0.42 21.45 -0.77
C TYR A 505 -0.02 20.98 0.62
N ILE A 506 -0.88 21.28 1.60
CA ILE A 506 -0.87 20.75 2.96
C ILE A 506 -2.31 20.34 3.29
N HIS A 507 -2.48 19.12 3.81
CA HIS A 507 -3.77 18.62 4.25
C HIS A 507 -4.00 18.98 5.73
N LEU A 508 -5.20 19.44 6.05
CA LEU A 508 -5.60 19.94 7.37
C LEU A 508 -6.51 18.98 8.13
N GLY A 509 -6.77 17.80 7.56
CA GLY A 509 -7.75 16.87 8.10
C GLY A 509 -9.15 17.47 8.03
N GLY A 510 -9.78 17.67 9.19
CA GLY A 510 -11.06 18.38 9.32
C GLY A 510 -12.27 17.48 9.40
N ASP A 511 -12.05 16.17 9.32
CA ASP A 511 -13.04 15.12 9.47
C ASP A 511 -13.45 14.90 10.92
N GLU A 512 -14.64 14.31 11.06
CA GLU A 512 -15.23 13.75 12.29
C GLU A 512 -15.29 14.69 13.52
N ALA A 513 -14.97 15.96 13.36
CA ALA A 513 -15.11 17.01 14.37
C ALA A 513 -16.54 17.55 14.47
N GLY A 514 -17.54 16.78 14.03
CA GLY A 514 -18.95 17.14 13.99
C GLY A 514 -19.68 16.94 15.32
N ASN A 515 -20.98 16.65 15.28
CA ASN A 515 -21.77 16.33 16.47
C ASN A 515 -21.54 14.86 16.92
N PRO A 516 -21.19 14.56 18.19
CA PRO A 516 -21.21 15.42 19.39
C PRO A 516 -19.91 16.14 19.75
N ALA A 517 -18.78 15.86 19.11
CA ALA A 517 -17.47 16.44 19.46
C ALA A 517 -17.48 17.98 19.58
N LEU A 518 -18.22 18.70 18.72
CA LEU A 518 -18.38 20.17 18.80
C LEU A 518 -18.90 20.67 20.15
N ASP A 519 -19.55 19.84 20.97
CA ASP A 519 -20.13 20.25 22.25
C ASP A 519 -19.09 20.66 23.28
N CYS A 520 -17.85 20.21 23.14
CA CYS A 520 -16.76 20.59 24.04
C CYS A 520 -16.49 22.11 24.07
N TRP A 521 -16.90 22.85 23.02
CA TRP A 521 -16.77 24.30 22.95
C TRP A 521 -17.94 25.06 23.56
N THR A 522 -19.09 24.40 23.77
CA THR A 522 -20.34 25.06 24.21
C THR A 522 -20.17 25.74 25.56
N TYR A 523 -19.49 25.11 26.52
CA TYR A 523 -19.34 25.66 27.87
C TYR A 523 -17.93 26.19 28.16
N CYS A 524 -17.05 26.24 27.17
CA CYS A 524 -15.70 26.75 27.34
C CYS A 524 -15.69 28.29 27.46
N PRO A 525 -15.15 28.89 28.54
CA PRO A 525 -15.11 30.35 28.71
C PRO A 525 -14.36 31.07 27.58
N LYS A 526 -13.28 30.48 27.07
CA LYS A 526 -12.49 31.01 25.94
C LYS A 526 -13.31 31.01 24.64
N CYS A 527 -13.97 29.90 24.34
CA CYS A 527 -14.86 29.81 23.16
C CYS A 527 -16.08 30.73 23.29
N GLN A 528 -16.63 30.93 24.49
CA GLN A 528 -17.70 31.90 24.72
C GLN A 528 -17.25 33.35 24.49
N ALA A 529 -16.03 33.69 24.93
CA ALA A 529 -15.44 34.99 24.63
C ALA A 529 -15.23 35.19 23.12
N LEU A 530 -14.79 34.15 22.42
CA LEU A 530 -14.65 34.16 20.96
C LEU A 530 -16.02 34.28 20.26
N LYS A 531 -17.05 33.55 20.69
CA LYS A 531 -18.42 33.68 20.18
C LYS A 531 -18.89 35.13 20.26
N LYS A 532 -18.69 35.79 21.41
CA LYS A 532 -19.01 37.21 21.60
C LYS A 532 -18.25 38.11 20.62
N LYS A 533 -16.96 37.87 20.40
CA LYS A 533 -16.13 38.61 19.43
C LYS A 533 -16.61 38.45 17.99
N LEU A 534 -17.10 37.26 17.63
CA LEU A 534 -17.62 36.94 16.30
C LEU A 534 -19.10 37.33 16.10
N GLY A 535 -19.74 37.91 17.13
CA GLY A 535 -21.17 38.26 17.08
C GLY A 535 -22.11 37.04 17.06
N ILE A 536 -21.63 35.87 17.50
CA ILE A 536 -22.45 34.67 17.65
C ILE A 536 -23.27 34.83 18.93
N THR A 537 -24.58 34.98 18.79
CA THR A 537 -25.50 35.29 19.90
C THR A 537 -26.05 34.06 20.62
N THR A 538 -26.06 32.89 19.97
CA THR A 538 -26.50 31.66 20.63
C THR A 538 -25.47 31.20 21.65
N THR A 539 -25.98 30.77 22.80
CA THR A 539 -25.19 30.13 23.86
C THR A 539 -25.18 28.61 23.73
N ASP A 540 -26.06 28.03 22.91
CA ASP A 540 -26.10 26.59 22.64
C ASP A 540 -25.07 26.17 21.57
N ARG A 541 -25.09 24.88 21.26
CA ARG A 541 -24.16 24.21 20.36
C ARG A 541 -24.40 24.47 18.87
N SER A 542 -25.57 24.99 18.48
CA SER A 542 -26.04 25.02 17.08
C SER A 542 -25.14 25.81 16.13
N GLU A 543 -24.33 26.73 16.67
CA GLU A 543 -23.42 27.59 15.91
C GLU A 543 -21.94 27.32 16.21
N ASN A 544 -21.60 26.19 16.86
CA ASN A 544 -20.21 25.84 17.13
C ASN A 544 -19.39 25.60 15.85
N TRP A 545 -20.04 25.20 14.73
CA TRP A 545 -19.39 25.10 13.42
C TRP A 545 -18.74 26.42 12.96
N LYS A 546 -19.25 27.59 13.41
CA LYS A 546 -18.62 28.90 13.11
C LYS A 546 -17.28 29.08 13.83
N LEU A 547 -17.09 28.44 14.99
CA LEU A 547 -15.81 28.43 15.70
C LEU A 547 -14.78 27.54 14.98
N GLN A 548 -15.22 26.40 14.43
CA GLN A 548 -14.40 25.58 13.54
C GLN A 548 -14.00 26.39 12.30
N GLY A 549 -14.96 27.09 11.68
CA GLY A 549 -14.70 27.99 10.55
C GLY A 549 -13.64 29.04 10.88
N TYR A 550 -13.74 29.68 12.05
CA TYR A 550 -12.74 30.66 12.49
C TYR A 550 -11.33 30.06 12.63
N LEU A 551 -11.20 28.85 13.18
CA LEU A 551 -9.92 28.15 13.28
C LEU A 551 -9.34 27.88 11.88
N PHE A 552 -10.16 27.33 10.97
CA PHE A 552 -9.78 27.06 9.59
C PHE A 552 -9.34 28.34 8.87
N ASP A 553 -10.14 29.42 8.94
CA ASP A 553 -9.82 30.70 8.30
C ASP A 553 -8.45 31.22 8.74
N LYS A 554 -8.14 31.14 10.04
CA LYS A 554 -6.85 31.57 10.61
C LYS A 554 -5.67 30.76 10.07
N VAL A 555 -5.80 29.42 10.03
CA VAL A 555 -4.73 28.54 9.58
C VAL A 555 -4.57 28.60 8.06
N ILE A 556 -5.67 28.67 7.32
CA ILE A 556 -5.68 28.85 5.86
C ILE A 556 -5.01 30.17 5.48
N ASP A 557 -5.32 31.27 6.17
CA ASP A 557 -4.68 32.57 5.95
C ASP A 557 -3.17 32.52 6.21
N LEU A 558 -2.75 31.88 7.31
CA LEU A 558 -1.34 31.64 7.61
C LEU A 558 -0.65 30.87 6.46
N LEU A 559 -1.21 29.73 6.06
CA LEU A 559 -0.64 28.87 5.02
C LEU A 559 -0.51 29.59 3.68
N ARG A 560 -1.51 30.37 3.29
CA ARG A 560 -1.50 31.10 2.01
C ARG A 560 -0.56 32.30 2.03
N THR A 561 -0.59 33.09 3.09
CA THR A 561 0.13 34.38 3.13
C THR A 561 1.59 34.23 3.52
N GLN A 562 1.92 33.31 4.42
CA GLN A 562 3.29 33.14 4.92
C GLN A 562 4.06 32.03 4.19
N TYR A 563 3.36 30.95 3.82
CA TYR A 563 4.02 29.75 3.28
C TYR A 563 3.64 29.43 1.84
N HIS A 564 2.74 30.21 1.25
CA HIS A 564 2.26 30.06 -0.13
C HIS A 564 1.76 28.64 -0.44
N LYS A 565 1.09 28.02 0.53
CA LYS A 565 0.49 26.69 0.39
C LYS A 565 -1.01 26.79 0.10
N THR A 566 -1.52 25.83 -0.66
CA THR A 566 -2.94 25.61 -0.93
C THR A 566 -3.47 24.57 0.06
N PRO A 567 -4.39 24.95 0.96
CA PRO A 567 -4.94 24.01 1.93
C PRO A 567 -5.85 22.97 1.30
N MET A 568 -5.78 21.76 1.83
CA MET A 568 -6.67 20.65 1.53
C MET A 568 -7.37 20.16 2.80
N PHE A 569 -8.60 19.65 2.71
CA PHE A 569 -9.29 19.04 3.86
C PHE A 569 -10.42 18.09 3.46
N TRP A 570 -10.79 17.20 4.37
CA TRP A 570 -11.93 16.31 4.23
C TRP A 570 -13.24 17.11 4.20
N TYR A 571 -14.12 16.84 3.24
CA TYR A 571 -15.43 17.48 3.21
C TYR A 571 -16.34 16.88 4.28
N GLU A 572 -16.83 17.73 5.19
CA GLU A 572 -17.81 17.38 6.21
C GLU A 572 -19.08 18.21 6.05
N THR A 573 -20.25 17.56 6.13
CA THR A 573 -21.54 18.26 6.02
C THR A 573 -21.80 19.24 7.17
N ASP A 574 -21.22 18.96 8.33
CA ASP A 574 -21.29 19.86 9.50
C ASP A 574 -20.47 21.14 9.27
N PHE A 575 -19.48 21.09 8.37
CA PHE A 575 -18.66 22.22 7.98
C PHE A 575 -19.28 22.98 6.80
N LYS A 576 -20.31 23.79 7.14
CA LYS A 576 -21.25 24.41 6.18
C LYS A 576 -20.66 25.34 5.11
N LYS A 577 -19.37 25.65 5.14
CA LYS A 577 -18.71 26.56 4.20
C LYS A 577 -17.33 26.04 3.84
N ILE A 578 -17.04 25.99 2.55
CA ILE A 578 -15.70 25.69 2.04
C ILE A 578 -15.05 27.02 1.66
N GLN A 579 -13.86 27.30 2.19
CA GLN A 579 -13.12 28.50 1.84
C GLN A 579 -12.72 28.47 0.35
N PRO A 580 -13.00 29.51 -0.44
CA PRO A 580 -12.69 29.54 -1.88
C PRO A 580 -11.22 29.24 -2.16
N GLY A 581 -10.95 28.47 -3.22
CA GLY A 581 -9.59 28.09 -3.63
C GLY A 581 -8.91 27.02 -2.76
N CYS A 582 -9.65 26.34 -1.88
CA CYS A 582 -9.16 25.11 -1.24
C CYS A 582 -9.44 23.88 -2.12
N VAL A 583 -8.79 22.76 -1.78
CA VAL A 583 -9.13 21.44 -2.33
C VAL A 583 -9.85 20.62 -1.26
N THR A 584 -11.00 20.06 -1.57
CA THR A 584 -11.73 19.19 -0.63
C THR A 584 -11.71 17.73 -1.06
N PHE A 585 -11.92 16.81 -0.12
CA PHE A 585 -12.01 15.37 -0.40
C PHE A 585 -13.44 14.86 -0.20
N ALA A 586 -14.01 14.23 -1.23
CA ALA A 586 -15.29 13.54 -1.16
C ALA A 586 -15.11 12.09 -0.70
N TRP A 587 -15.24 11.85 0.60
CA TRP A 587 -14.81 10.59 1.22
C TRP A 587 -15.96 9.76 1.82
N ARG A 588 -16.98 10.41 2.40
CA ARG A 588 -18.06 9.70 3.10
C ARG A 588 -18.93 8.91 2.13
N ALA A 589 -19.10 7.63 2.43
CA ALA A 589 -19.91 6.75 1.61
C ALA A 589 -21.35 7.26 1.49
N GLY A 590 -21.85 7.38 0.25
CA GLY A 590 -23.18 7.88 -0.04
C GLY A 590 -23.39 9.40 0.05
N LEU A 591 -22.35 10.19 0.31
CA LEU A 591 -22.39 11.66 0.34
C LEU A 591 -21.56 12.33 -0.77
N THR A 592 -21.07 11.54 -1.73
CA THR A 592 -20.21 12.01 -2.81
C THR A 592 -20.85 13.15 -3.60
N LYS A 593 -22.13 12.99 -4.00
CA LYS A 593 -22.82 13.98 -4.83
C LYS A 593 -22.97 15.31 -4.10
N GLU A 594 -23.32 15.27 -2.82
CA GLU A 594 -23.46 16.42 -1.94
C GLU A 594 -22.12 17.18 -1.83
N ALA A 595 -21.01 16.45 -1.67
CA ALA A 595 -19.68 17.03 -1.65
C ALA A 595 -19.32 17.73 -2.97
N LEU A 596 -19.66 17.12 -4.12
CA LEU A 596 -19.41 17.73 -5.43
C LEU A 596 -20.22 19.00 -5.64
N VAL A 597 -21.50 19.02 -5.26
CA VAL A 597 -22.35 20.20 -5.34
C VAL A 597 -21.78 21.32 -4.46
N ALA A 598 -21.38 21.00 -3.23
CA ALA A 598 -20.77 21.98 -2.33
C ALA A 598 -19.46 22.56 -2.91
N ALA A 599 -18.62 21.74 -3.54
CA ALA A 599 -17.40 22.21 -4.18
C ALA A 599 -17.68 23.19 -5.33
N VAL A 600 -18.69 22.91 -6.16
CA VAL A 600 -19.11 23.81 -7.24
C VAL A 600 -19.64 25.13 -6.67
N GLU A 601 -20.55 25.07 -5.69
CA GLU A 601 -21.16 26.26 -5.07
C GLU A 601 -20.13 27.18 -4.40
N ASN A 602 -19.04 26.62 -3.88
CA ASN A 602 -18.00 27.37 -3.17
C ASN A 602 -16.76 27.68 -4.03
N ASN A 603 -16.78 27.37 -5.34
CA ASN A 603 -15.63 27.51 -6.23
C ASN A 603 -14.35 26.85 -5.67
N ALA A 604 -14.52 25.61 -5.20
CA ALA A 604 -13.44 24.76 -4.70
C ALA A 604 -13.12 23.66 -5.73
N ARG A 605 -11.89 23.14 -5.65
CA ARG A 605 -11.52 21.91 -6.37
C ARG A 605 -11.76 20.71 -5.45
N ILE A 606 -11.97 19.53 -6.03
CA ILE A 606 -12.36 18.34 -5.27
C ILE A 606 -11.65 17.07 -5.73
N LEU A 607 -11.11 16.33 -4.76
CA LEU A 607 -10.57 14.97 -4.90
C LEU A 607 -11.68 13.96 -4.65
N LEU A 608 -11.79 12.99 -5.55
CA LEU A 608 -12.74 11.89 -5.43
C LEU A 608 -12.06 10.73 -4.70
N CYS A 609 -12.54 10.44 -3.49
CA CYS A 609 -12.13 9.28 -2.70
C CYS A 609 -13.33 8.63 -1.99
N PRO A 610 -14.47 8.41 -2.67
CA PRO A 610 -15.70 7.99 -2.01
C PRO A 610 -15.56 6.60 -1.37
N GLY A 611 -16.09 6.44 -0.16
CA GLY A 611 -15.95 5.24 0.66
C GLY A 611 -16.36 3.94 -0.03
N GLU A 612 -17.34 3.98 -0.93
CA GLU A 612 -17.79 2.84 -1.73
C GLU A 612 -16.80 2.40 -2.84
N HIS A 613 -15.78 3.20 -3.16
CA HIS A 613 -14.82 2.91 -4.24
C HIS A 613 -13.35 2.95 -3.80
N CYS A 614 -12.99 3.82 -2.86
CA CYS A 614 -11.60 4.25 -2.65
C CYS A 614 -10.99 3.90 -1.30
N TYR A 615 -11.76 3.31 -0.37
CA TYR A 615 -11.24 2.87 0.93
C TYR A 615 -10.62 1.47 0.76
N PHE A 616 -9.30 1.42 0.70
CA PHE A 616 -8.54 0.20 0.41
C PHE A 616 -8.12 -0.54 1.67
N ASP A 617 -8.23 0.08 2.84
CA ASP A 617 -8.20 -0.60 4.14
C ASP A 617 -9.35 -1.62 4.29
N TYR A 618 -10.45 -1.45 3.55
CA TYR A 618 -11.60 -2.36 3.55
C TYR A 618 -11.23 -3.70 2.90
N PRO A 619 -11.79 -4.83 3.36
CA PRO A 619 -11.58 -6.12 2.71
C PRO A 619 -12.13 -6.11 1.27
N MET A 620 -11.41 -6.76 0.35
CA MET A 620 -11.80 -6.81 -1.07
C MET A 620 -12.94 -7.79 -1.35
N ALA A 621 -13.09 -8.80 -0.49
CA ALA A 621 -14.20 -9.74 -0.51
C ALA A 621 -14.60 -10.14 0.91
N LYS A 622 -15.80 -10.70 1.08
CA LYS A 622 -16.27 -11.21 2.38
C LYS A 622 -15.34 -12.33 2.86
N GLY A 623 -14.77 -12.16 4.06
CA GLY A 623 -13.81 -13.11 4.62
C GLY A 623 -12.40 -13.01 4.01
N ASP A 624 -12.17 -12.01 3.14
CA ASP A 624 -10.83 -11.51 2.92
C ASP A 624 -10.38 -10.66 4.10
N MET A 625 -9.10 -10.34 4.12
CA MET A 625 -8.51 -9.57 5.18
C MET A 625 -8.81 -8.05 5.07
N PRO A 626 -9.02 -7.33 6.19
CA PRO A 626 -9.22 -7.86 7.54
C PRO A 626 -10.56 -8.59 7.69
N GLU A 627 -10.53 -9.75 8.34
CA GLU A 627 -11.70 -10.63 8.50
C GLU A 627 -12.66 -10.16 9.62
N VAL A 628 -12.17 -9.30 10.51
CA VAL A 628 -12.89 -8.72 11.65
C VAL A 628 -12.42 -7.27 11.82
N ASN A 629 -13.37 -6.37 11.99
CA ASN A 629 -13.14 -4.94 12.22
C ASN A 629 -14.38 -4.29 12.88
N TRP A 630 -14.40 -2.97 12.99
CA TRP A 630 -15.48 -2.17 13.59
C TRP A 630 -16.70 -1.91 12.67
N GLY A 631 -16.91 -2.71 11.62
CA GLY A 631 -18.07 -2.60 10.73
C GLY A 631 -17.76 -2.08 9.32
N MET A 632 -16.51 -2.22 8.85
CA MET A 632 -16.10 -1.79 7.52
C MET A 632 -16.82 -2.64 6.45
N PRO A 633 -17.37 -2.01 5.38
CA PRO A 633 -17.95 -2.73 4.26
C PRO A 633 -16.87 -3.38 3.38
N VAL A 634 -17.30 -4.05 2.30
CA VAL A 634 -16.41 -4.61 1.28
C VAL A 634 -16.25 -3.62 0.13
N THR A 635 -15.01 -3.28 -0.21
CA THR A 635 -14.69 -2.52 -1.43
C THR A 635 -14.04 -3.47 -2.43
N SER A 636 -14.85 -4.11 -3.27
CA SER A 636 -14.35 -5.06 -4.28
C SER A 636 -13.49 -4.38 -5.36
N LEU A 637 -12.67 -5.15 -6.08
CA LEU A 637 -11.93 -4.62 -7.23
C LEU A 637 -12.85 -4.03 -8.29
N LYS A 638 -14.00 -4.67 -8.55
CA LYS A 638 -14.99 -4.18 -9.51
C LYS A 638 -15.60 -2.86 -9.06
N ALA A 639 -15.85 -2.68 -7.75
CA ALA A 639 -16.32 -1.41 -7.20
C ALA A 639 -15.27 -0.32 -7.38
N ALA A 640 -14.01 -0.56 -7.02
CA ALA A 640 -12.92 0.39 -7.27
C ALA A 640 -12.80 0.76 -8.76
N TYR A 641 -12.92 -0.22 -9.65
CA TYR A 641 -12.89 0.00 -11.09
C TYR A 641 -14.10 0.76 -11.64
N SER A 642 -15.28 0.64 -11.03
CA SER A 642 -16.47 1.35 -11.50
C SER A 642 -16.47 2.85 -11.20
N LEU A 643 -15.49 3.36 -10.44
CA LEU A 643 -15.36 4.79 -10.20
C LEU A 643 -15.20 5.53 -11.54
N ASP A 644 -16.17 6.38 -11.84
CA ASP A 644 -16.05 7.42 -12.85
C ASP A 644 -15.87 8.77 -12.13
N PRO A 645 -14.68 9.38 -12.18
CA PRO A 645 -14.39 10.63 -11.48
C PRO A 645 -15.33 11.80 -11.80
N ALA A 646 -15.98 11.77 -12.97
CA ALA A 646 -16.98 12.78 -13.34
C ALA A 646 -18.24 12.71 -12.48
N TRP A 647 -18.56 11.53 -11.95
CA TRP A 647 -19.77 11.26 -11.17
C TRP A 647 -21.08 11.78 -11.81
N GLY A 648 -21.13 11.80 -13.15
CA GLY A 648 -22.28 12.31 -13.90
C GLY A 648 -22.47 13.84 -13.88
N MET A 649 -21.51 14.61 -13.37
CA MET A 649 -21.59 16.09 -13.29
C MET A 649 -21.28 16.80 -14.63
N GLY A 650 -20.75 16.07 -15.63
CA GLY A 650 -20.47 16.59 -16.97
C GLY A 650 -19.08 17.22 -17.14
N GLU A 651 -18.74 17.59 -18.38
CA GLU A 651 -17.40 18.06 -18.76
C GLU A 651 -17.00 19.39 -18.10
N GLU A 652 -17.96 20.26 -17.82
CA GLU A 652 -17.69 21.55 -17.17
C GLU A 652 -17.16 21.35 -15.74
N PHE A 653 -17.75 20.42 -14.98
CA PHE A 653 -17.26 20.02 -13.67
C PHE A 653 -15.87 19.39 -13.76
N GLU A 654 -15.66 18.46 -14.70
CA GLU A 654 -14.35 17.83 -14.89
C GLU A 654 -13.25 18.86 -15.16
N LYS A 655 -13.56 19.90 -15.92
CA LYS A 655 -12.61 20.96 -16.25
C LYS A 655 -12.34 21.91 -15.09
N ASN A 656 -13.38 22.32 -14.35
CA ASN A 656 -13.29 23.43 -13.42
C ASN A 656 -13.08 23.01 -11.95
N ASN A 657 -13.61 21.85 -11.55
CA ASN A 657 -13.69 21.44 -10.15
C ASN A 657 -12.97 20.12 -9.87
N LEU A 658 -13.01 19.14 -10.78
CA LEU A 658 -12.33 17.86 -10.56
C LEU A 658 -10.82 18.07 -10.41
N PHE A 659 -10.29 17.73 -9.25
CA PHE A 659 -8.87 17.83 -8.94
C PHE A 659 -8.15 16.53 -9.29
N GLY A 660 -8.74 15.41 -8.89
CA GLY A 660 -8.10 14.11 -8.95
C GLY A 660 -8.92 13.00 -8.33
N VAL A 661 -8.26 11.85 -8.20
CA VAL A 661 -8.75 10.70 -7.45
C VAL A 661 -7.75 10.34 -6.35
N ALA A 662 -8.24 9.84 -5.23
CA ALA A 662 -7.41 9.32 -4.14
C ALA A 662 -7.93 7.98 -3.63
N GLY A 663 -7.01 7.09 -3.27
CA GLY A 663 -7.29 5.84 -2.56
C GLY A 663 -6.69 5.89 -1.17
N THR A 664 -7.48 5.55 -0.15
CA THR A 664 -7.08 5.70 1.26
C THR A 664 -6.72 4.35 1.88
N LEU A 665 -5.67 4.35 2.71
CA LEU A 665 -5.21 3.19 3.48
C LEU A 665 -5.11 3.57 4.96
N TRP A 666 -6.25 3.60 5.64
CA TRP A 666 -6.34 3.69 7.10
C TRP A 666 -5.76 2.43 7.74
N SER A 667 -4.90 2.58 8.74
CA SER A 667 -3.97 1.51 9.10
C SER A 667 -4.31 0.73 10.36
N GLU A 668 -5.49 0.90 10.97
CA GLU A 668 -5.79 0.22 12.24
C GLU A 668 -5.77 -1.31 12.12
N CYS A 669 -6.04 -1.85 10.92
CA CYS A 669 -5.96 -3.28 10.60
C CYS A 669 -4.77 -3.64 9.67
N ILE A 670 -3.85 -2.71 9.43
CA ILE A 670 -2.68 -2.88 8.56
C ILE A 670 -1.41 -3.07 9.39
N ASN A 671 -1.25 -4.26 9.97
CA ASN A 671 -0.23 -4.54 10.98
C ASN A 671 1.18 -4.90 10.46
N SER A 672 1.44 -4.79 9.16
CA SER A 672 2.77 -5.01 8.58
C SER A 672 2.97 -4.21 7.28
N PRO A 673 4.22 -3.97 6.84
CA PRO A 673 4.49 -3.30 5.57
C PRO A 673 3.85 -3.98 4.34
N GLU A 674 3.93 -5.31 4.27
CA GLU A 674 3.37 -6.10 3.17
C GLU A 674 1.83 -5.96 3.10
N ARG A 675 1.21 -5.77 4.27
CA ARG A 675 -0.23 -5.57 4.38
C ARG A 675 -0.71 -4.33 3.63
N ILE A 676 0.12 -3.28 3.54
CA ILE A 676 -0.16 -2.07 2.75
C ILE A 676 -0.37 -2.45 1.29
N TYR A 677 0.53 -3.24 0.71
CA TYR A 677 0.41 -3.71 -0.68
C TYR A 677 -0.76 -4.67 -0.86
N TYR A 678 -0.99 -5.58 0.09
CA TYR A 678 -2.10 -6.52 0.05
C TYR A 678 -3.45 -5.79 -0.06
N GLN A 679 -3.61 -4.71 0.71
CA GLN A 679 -4.80 -3.88 0.73
C GLN A 679 -4.89 -2.96 -0.48
N ALA A 680 -3.78 -2.30 -0.84
CA ALA A 680 -3.74 -1.35 -1.93
C ALA A 680 -3.96 -2.00 -3.31
N TYR A 681 -3.40 -3.18 -3.56
CA TYR A 681 -3.40 -3.81 -4.87
C TYR A 681 -4.29 -5.06 -4.93
N PRO A 682 -5.01 -5.29 -6.04
CA PRO A 682 -4.98 -4.54 -7.30
C PRO A 682 -5.88 -3.29 -7.41
N ARG A 683 -6.55 -2.84 -6.34
CA ARG A 683 -7.47 -1.68 -6.42
C ARG A 683 -6.81 -0.36 -6.83
N SER A 684 -5.55 -0.17 -6.45
CA SER A 684 -4.75 0.99 -6.87
C SER A 684 -4.51 1.03 -8.38
N LEU A 685 -4.52 -0.13 -9.06
CA LEU A 685 -4.46 -0.21 -10.52
C LEU A 685 -5.76 0.29 -11.16
N ALA A 686 -6.89 -0.02 -10.53
CA ALA A 686 -8.20 0.47 -10.95
C ALA A 686 -8.34 1.98 -10.72
N LEU A 687 -7.83 2.49 -9.60
CA LEU A 687 -7.76 3.92 -9.30
C LEU A 687 -6.86 4.66 -10.30
N ALA A 688 -5.67 4.12 -10.58
CA ALA A 688 -4.77 4.67 -11.59
C ALA A 688 -5.45 4.76 -12.95
N GLU A 689 -6.24 3.74 -13.32
CA GLU A 689 -7.02 3.78 -14.56
C GLU A 689 -8.17 4.80 -14.53
N ALA A 690 -8.84 4.99 -13.40
CA ALA A 690 -9.87 6.02 -13.25
C ALA A 690 -9.31 7.44 -13.41
N GLY A 691 -8.14 7.72 -12.82
CA GLY A 691 -7.49 9.04 -12.90
C GLY A 691 -6.67 9.29 -14.18
N TRP A 692 -6.18 8.24 -14.85
CA TRP A 692 -5.39 8.39 -16.07
C TRP A 692 -6.21 8.22 -17.35
N SER A 693 -7.02 7.17 -17.44
CA SER A 693 -7.65 6.76 -18.70
C SER A 693 -8.96 7.49 -18.93
N PHE A 694 -9.17 7.96 -20.17
CA PHE A 694 -10.47 8.50 -20.57
C PHE A 694 -11.55 7.42 -20.53
N GLN A 695 -12.75 7.78 -20.06
CA GLN A 695 -13.84 6.85 -19.81
C GLN A 695 -14.18 5.96 -21.02
N LYS A 696 -14.14 6.51 -22.23
CA LYS A 696 -14.40 5.78 -23.50
C LYS A 696 -13.42 4.63 -23.78
N ASN A 697 -12.23 4.63 -23.17
CA ASN A 697 -11.21 3.60 -23.37
C ASN A 697 -11.26 2.51 -22.27
N ARG A 698 -12.06 2.71 -21.21
CA ARG A 698 -12.14 1.82 -20.06
C ARG A 698 -13.14 0.69 -20.33
N SER A 699 -12.71 -0.56 -20.12
CA SER A 699 -13.55 -1.77 -20.11
C SER A 699 -13.11 -2.70 -18.98
N TRP A 700 -14.07 -3.20 -18.19
CA TRP A 700 -13.79 -4.12 -17.08
C TRP A 700 -13.11 -5.41 -17.57
N GLU A 701 -13.60 -5.99 -18.66
CA GLU A 701 -13.05 -7.18 -19.28
C GLU A 701 -11.63 -6.93 -19.83
N GLY A 702 -11.43 -5.76 -20.45
CA GLY A 702 -10.11 -5.30 -20.89
C GLY A 702 -9.14 -5.09 -19.72
N PHE A 703 -9.62 -4.53 -18.61
CA PHE A 703 -8.85 -4.36 -17.38
C PHE A 703 -8.42 -5.70 -16.79
N LEU A 704 -9.33 -6.67 -16.63
CA LEU A 704 -9.00 -8.01 -16.14
C LEU A 704 -7.98 -8.74 -17.05
N THR A 705 -8.04 -8.50 -18.36
CA THR A 705 -7.06 -9.06 -19.31
C THR A 705 -5.66 -8.51 -19.03
N ARG A 706 -5.55 -7.20 -18.83
CA ARG A 706 -4.28 -6.49 -18.56
C ARG A 706 -3.78 -6.70 -17.12
N LEU A 707 -4.69 -7.02 -16.19
CA LEU A 707 -4.39 -7.28 -14.78
C LEU A 707 -3.57 -8.56 -14.61
N LYS A 708 -3.94 -9.64 -15.29
CA LYS A 708 -3.29 -10.96 -15.17
C LYS A 708 -1.75 -10.91 -15.28
N PRO A 709 -1.17 -10.33 -16.34
CA PRO A 709 0.28 -10.31 -16.45
C PRO A 709 0.90 -9.27 -15.50
N THR A 710 0.16 -8.25 -15.06
CA THR A 710 0.60 -7.25 -14.07
C THR A 710 0.80 -7.88 -12.70
N VAL A 711 -0.21 -8.57 -12.17
CA VAL A 711 -0.13 -9.22 -10.86
C VAL A 711 0.87 -10.39 -10.85
N LYS A 712 1.05 -11.07 -11.98
CA LYS A 712 2.10 -12.08 -12.16
C LYS A 712 3.51 -11.49 -12.02
N ASP A 713 3.72 -10.28 -12.53
CA ASP A 713 4.98 -9.56 -12.37
C ASP A 713 5.17 -9.08 -10.92
N MET A 714 4.11 -8.63 -10.25
CA MET A 714 4.14 -8.30 -8.83
C MET A 714 4.58 -9.50 -7.98
N MET A 715 3.98 -10.69 -8.20
CA MET A 715 4.40 -11.92 -7.50
C MET A 715 5.88 -12.23 -7.75
N ARG A 716 6.34 -12.10 -9.00
CA ARG A 716 7.76 -12.31 -9.35
C ARG A 716 8.68 -11.37 -8.57
N ARG A 717 8.31 -10.10 -8.45
CA ARG A 717 9.06 -9.08 -7.71
C ARG A 717 8.90 -9.20 -6.19
N GLY A 718 8.13 -10.18 -5.70
CA GLY A 718 7.90 -10.39 -4.26
C GLY A 718 6.92 -9.38 -3.65
N ILE A 719 6.06 -8.77 -4.46
CA ILE A 719 5.01 -7.86 -3.99
C ILE A 719 3.71 -8.64 -3.83
N THR A 720 3.15 -8.57 -2.62
CA THR A 720 1.84 -9.14 -2.29
C THR A 720 0.68 -8.28 -2.78
N PHE A 721 -0.48 -8.91 -2.97
CA PHE A 721 -1.75 -8.26 -3.34
C PHE A 721 -2.91 -9.20 -2.96
N SER A 722 -4.12 -8.66 -2.83
CA SER A 722 -5.32 -9.49 -2.68
C SER A 722 -5.63 -10.21 -3.99
N MET A 723 -5.84 -11.53 -3.92
CA MET A 723 -6.21 -12.35 -5.09
C MET A 723 -7.72 -12.39 -5.34
N GLU A 724 -8.50 -11.50 -4.72
CA GLU A 724 -9.95 -11.46 -4.82
C GLU A 724 -10.41 -10.59 -6.02
N TYR A 725 -10.25 -11.09 -7.25
CA TYR A 725 -10.58 -10.34 -8.47
C TYR A 725 -11.22 -11.14 -9.60
#